data_AF-A0A061BHK5-F1
#
_entry.id   AF-A0A061BHK5-F1
#
_cell.length_a   1.000
_cell.length_b   1.000
_cell.length_c   1.000
_cell.angle_alpha   90.00
_cell.angle_beta   90.00
_cell.angle_gamma   90.00
#
_symmetry.space_group_name_H-M   'P 1'
#
loop_
_entity.id
_entity.type
_entity.pdbx_description
1 polymer ?
#
loop_
_entity_poly.entity_id
_entity_poly.type
_entity_poly.pdbx_seq_one_letter_code
_entity_poly.pdbx_strand_id
1 'polypeptide(L)'
;MSYYSSSAPSAHQAASPAPSVSADLSLVSSLSEPSTQPALKANAAVQAVEPLARLLLNPPDLAALKVALAGFASAYPFLFRYACQSGDQNQWNRVISLKMAVLQLWRSGSVGGKVGAVKAIQRIVQTQSTAQTADPRLARNPEPNLSLCRPNHPFLKIAALEDESNKLLEECITTLFTSNSADLVSAIVSSLATLLKNRPQYAKLVITSLTNWSPAALAGQSARQIKSVEKVLRLALMHLMRSTHGSAYQSQITDFLNQQATRMAQAAAEAQRRKDEEASKKRQLLASQIDEQQVKRRRLNPSVDAVRLFSAANPAFERPPPSIADLPLETVVSSLIATLQNVSDPALATAIEAVRLQLPASEAMTPREGTPKPEAPAVDPLKLDLGADELDLKAEVPPEPAPEETEEEPIDHNVAFEPVGVAGGDLELSAPFEITTEARNTMILSSLKRVCAAGAGGASSALWVPLVSRLITRGLEGSDEGEPTEEAARRGEALREVLFSFIKGDLQTRTELARIWLNEEWFAARRRRQMENRPYDRWLRLFLEHISAASSNKDKELLQFLMDLPEIPVDEIHRLETMALNADQMQLGFSTLRELVILRPSVRPSALDVLLGLSTHEDKRVRNAAIMTLKKWVPDVAELSDTIVAFAVSVIERLEVAPAKEGSEDLKESGGDHGGEADMAMDATPPPTEPKPPFALVKDARVVDRLDPPTTLSGVTQHVELLLALCVKEPRLLKPLFEHYPRMQPYAQGSLEELIVPLMRALGIKHPGVLELLGDFPAGSDKLVLRCIDILADKSKLPSNIIALIKEVAAKRDLDSRFYAIIVPECGKAEIVRYLPRVISLLDGTPQKKAAIRSIFLSVIAPPAHFSSINSLRTRSDSLTPVELMTYLHKHDKEIGIKNTIEAISICFSMADGFRPEVLAAFMQQIVDEPTLPNLFLRTVIQAVTTYKSLQPFVSTTLLSRLITKKIWTVGPLWEGFIRLAKAIAPNSFAALLQLPKEQLAELVQKQPTMREPLRDYVVKKGGANNARMAAVLEALDEPSGAAAEDGVASSTGGTPAP
;
A
#
# COMPACT_ATOMS: atom_id res chain seq x y z
N MET A 1 44.07 -56.64 -18.10
CA MET A 1 44.59 -55.39 -18.69
C MET A 1 44.36 -54.32 -17.62
N SER A 2 45.33 -53.98 -16.76
CA SER A 2 46.69 -53.44 -17.00
C SER A 2 46.68 -51.96 -17.40
N TYR A 3 47.67 -51.20 -16.94
CA TYR A 3 47.76 -49.73 -16.81
C TYR A 3 46.90 -49.17 -15.65
N TYR A 4 47.45 -48.60 -14.57
CA TYR A 4 48.84 -48.18 -14.26
C TYR A 4 49.25 -48.53 -12.82
N SER A 5 50.51 -48.97 -12.65
CA SER A 5 51.23 -48.90 -11.37
C SER A 5 52.75 -48.75 -11.62
N SER A 6 53.44 -48.09 -10.69
CA SER A 6 54.91 -48.00 -10.58
C SER A 6 55.70 -47.28 -11.70
N SER A 7 56.08 -46.03 -11.43
CA SER A 7 57.48 -45.59 -11.65
C SER A 7 57.87 -44.51 -10.64
N ALA A 8 59.14 -44.51 -10.23
CA ALA A 8 59.78 -43.52 -9.36
C ALA A 8 61.31 -43.63 -9.52
N PRO A 9 62.12 -42.64 -9.10
CA PRO A 9 61.84 -41.20 -8.98
C PRO A 9 62.77 -40.36 -9.90
N SER A 10 62.34 -39.17 -10.30
CA SER A 10 63.24 -38.18 -10.95
C SER A 10 63.27 -36.89 -10.14
N ALA A 11 64.47 -36.36 -9.92
CA ALA A 11 64.71 -35.26 -9.01
C ALA A 11 64.40 -33.90 -9.67
N HIS A 12 63.20 -33.38 -9.43
CA HIS A 12 62.98 -31.94 -9.35
C HIS A 12 62.06 -31.63 -8.17
N GLN A 13 62.55 -30.80 -7.25
CA GLN A 13 61.77 -30.25 -6.15
C GLN A 13 60.76 -29.23 -6.68
N ALA A 14 59.61 -29.71 -7.14
CA ALA A 14 58.41 -28.88 -7.25
C ALA A 14 57.66 -28.99 -5.91
N ALA A 15 57.53 -27.86 -5.20
CA ALA A 15 56.73 -27.82 -3.98
C ALA A 15 55.28 -28.22 -4.33
N SER A 16 54.76 -29.25 -3.66
CA SER A 16 53.36 -29.65 -3.83
C SER A 16 52.47 -28.43 -3.56
N PRO A 17 51.54 -28.06 -4.46
CA PRO A 17 50.65 -26.94 -4.21
C PRO A 17 49.86 -27.24 -2.94
N ALA A 18 49.81 -26.27 -2.02
CA ALA A 18 49.04 -26.43 -0.80
C ALA A 18 47.57 -26.69 -1.18
N PRO A 19 46.93 -27.77 -0.67
CA PRO A 19 45.54 -28.07 -0.98
C PRO A 19 44.67 -26.86 -0.63
N SER A 20 43.93 -26.36 -1.62
CA SER A 20 43.14 -25.14 -1.47
C SER A 20 41.97 -25.39 -0.52
N VAL A 21 41.76 -24.45 0.40
CA VAL A 21 40.65 -24.50 1.37
C VAL A 21 39.29 -24.68 0.69
N SER A 22 39.14 -24.18 -0.55
CA SER A 22 37.97 -24.37 -1.40
C SER A 22 37.72 -25.84 -1.81
N ALA A 23 38.78 -26.61 -2.11
CA ALA A 23 38.65 -28.02 -2.46
C ALA A 23 38.31 -28.90 -1.24
N ASP A 24 38.76 -28.50 -0.05
CA ASP A 24 38.37 -29.16 1.19
C ASP A 24 36.92 -28.89 1.54
N LEU A 25 36.48 -27.64 1.36
CA LEU A 25 35.10 -27.22 1.64
C LEU A 25 34.10 -27.95 0.73
N SER A 26 34.42 -28.10 -0.57
CA SER A 26 33.55 -28.81 -1.51
C SER A 26 33.45 -30.31 -1.22
N LEU A 27 34.59 -30.98 -0.96
CA LEU A 27 34.60 -32.39 -0.58
C LEU A 27 33.83 -32.63 0.73
N VAL A 28 34.00 -31.76 1.73
CA VAL A 28 33.29 -31.88 3.02
C VAL A 28 31.80 -31.53 2.90
N SER A 29 31.42 -30.56 2.05
CA SER A 29 30.00 -30.25 1.75
C SER A 29 29.27 -31.46 1.14
N SER A 30 29.89 -32.14 0.19
CA SER A 30 29.31 -33.30 -0.50
C SER A 30 28.91 -34.46 0.43
N LEU A 31 29.50 -34.54 1.63
CA LEU A 31 29.12 -35.53 2.65
C LEU A 31 27.77 -35.22 3.32
N SER A 32 27.44 -33.94 3.46
CA SER A 32 26.17 -33.45 4.01
C SER A 32 25.03 -33.37 2.98
N GLU A 33 25.33 -33.32 1.68
CA GLU A 33 24.33 -33.14 0.62
C GLU A 33 23.38 -34.36 0.48
N PRO A 34 22.06 -34.16 0.31
CA PRO A 34 21.10 -35.27 0.15
C PRO A 34 21.28 -36.08 -1.14
N SER A 35 21.77 -35.45 -2.21
CA SER A 35 21.94 -36.00 -3.55
C SER A 35 23.02 -37.09 -3.65
N THR A 36 24.05 -37.03 -2.81
CA THR A 36 25.21 -37.93 -2.91
C THR A 36 24.86 -39.35 -2.47
N GLN A 37 25.06 -40.32 -3.38
CA GLN A 37 24.72 -41.73 -3.15
C GLN A 37 25.44 -42.32 -1.91
N PRO A 38 24.78 -43.19 -1.10
CA PRO A 38 25.40 -43.75 0.11
C PRO A 38 26.71 -44.52 -0.11
N ALA A 39 26.88 -45.16 -1.27
CA ALA A 39 28.12 -45.85 -1.63
C ALA A 39 29.29 -44.86 -1.86
N LEU A 40 29.02 -43.72 -2.50
CA LEU A 40 30.01 -42.67 -2.72
C LEU A 40 30.36 -41.95 -1.41
N LYS A 41 29.38 -41.72 -0.52
CA LYS A 41 29.60 -41.17 0.82
C LYS A 41 30.58 -41.98 1.67
N ALA A 42 30.58 -43.31 1.54
CA ALA A 42 31.53 -44.16 2.26
C ALA A 42 32.99 -43.91 1.83
N ASN A 43 33.25 -43.82 0.52
CA ASN A 43 34.58 -43.55 -0.01
C ASN A 43 35.01 -42.09 0.26
N ALA A 44 34.12 -41.12 0.05
CA ALA A 44 34.38 -39.72 0.34
C ALA A 44 34.67 -39.47 1.82
N ALA A 45 33.99 -40.16 2.74
CA ALA A 45 34.24 -40.03 4.18
C ALA A 45 35.67 -40.45 4.57
N VAL A 46 36.17 -41.55 4.00
CA VAL A 46 37.55 -42.03 4.21
C VAL A 46 38.58 -41.04 3.66
N GLN A 47 38.32 -40.43 2.50
CA GLN A 47 39.19 -39.40 1.91
C GLN A 47 39.15 -38.06 2.66
N ALA A 48 37.99 -37.70 3.23
CA ALA A 48 37.78 -36.42 3.90
C ALA A 48 38.41 -36.29 5.30
N VAL A 49 39.05 -37.32 5.85
CA VAL A 49 39.66 -37.26 7.20
C VAL A 49 40.71 -36.13 7.32
N GLU A 50 41.54 -35.93 6.29
CA GLU A 50 42.58 -34.90 6.29
C GLU A 50 42.04 -33.47 6.01
N PRO A 51 41.11 -33.27 5.03
CA PRO A 51 40.31 -32.05 4.93
C PRO A 51 39.59 -31.66 6.23
N LEU A 52 38.92 -32.61 6.89
CA LEU A 52 38.22 -32.38 8.16
C LEU A 52 39.18 -32.00 9.28
N ALA A 53 40.39 -32.55 9.32
CA ALA A 53 41.42 -32.16 10.30
C ALA A 53 41.80 -30.69 10.13
N ARG A 54 42.04 -30.25 8.90
CA ARG A 54 42.42 -28.85 8.62
C ARG A 54 41.29 -27.89 8.93
N LEU A 55 40.04 -28.20 8.54
CA LEU A 55 38.88 -27.33 8.77
C LEU A 55 38.38 -27.31 10.24
N LEU A 56 38.56 -28.39 11.02
CA LEU A 56 38.16 -28.42 12.44
C LEU A 56 39.22 -27.86 13.39
N LEU A 57 40.51 -28.05 13.10
CA LEU A 57 41.60 -27.57 13.96
C LEU A 57 42.00 -26.13 13.65
N ASN A 58 42.00 -25.75 12.37
CA ASN A 58 42.35 -24.40 11.90
C ASN A 58 41.24 -23.86 10.96
N PRO A 59 40.01 -23.63 11.45
CA PRO A 59 38.93 -23.08 10.62
C PRO A 59 39.29 -21.68 10.12
N PRO A 60 39.11 -21.38 8.81
CA PRO A 60 39.33 -20.04 8.28
C PRO A 60 38.27 -19.05 8.78
N ASP A 61 37.04 -19.53 9.00
CA ASP A 61 35.90 -18.75 9.45
C ASP A 61 34.84 -19.62 10.16
N LEU A 62 33.79 -18.98 10.69
CA LEU A 62 32.72 -19.69 11.41
C LEU A 62 31.80 -20.51 10.48
N ALA A 63 31.68 -20.17 9.19
CA ALA A 63 30.91 -20.96 8.24
C ALA A 63 31.61 -22.27 7.88
N ALA A 64 32.91 -22.23 7.55
CA ALA A 64 33.71 -23.43 7.31
C ALA A 64 33.74 -24.35 8.53
N LEU A 65 33.81 -23.80 9.76
CA LEU A 65 33.70 -24.60 10.98
C LEU A 65 32.35 -25.34 11.08
N LYS A 66 31.24 -24.69 10.73
CA LYS A 66 29.90 -25.32 10.71
C LYS A 66 29.79 -26.41 9.65
N VAL A 67 30.32 -26.16 8.44
CA VAL A 67 30.38 -27.15 7.35
C VAL A 67 31.21 -28.36 7.77
N ALA A 68 32.37 -28.14 8.41
CA ALA A 68 33.22 -29.21 8.93
C ALA A 68 32.55 -30.04 10.03
N LEU A 69 31.81 -29.40 10.95
CA LEU A 69 31.03 -30.10 11.99
C LEU A 69 29.89 -30.93 11.39
N ALA A 70 29.19 -30.41 10.37
CA ALA A 70 28.14 -31.13 9.65
C ALA A 70 28.70 -32.31 8.83
N GLY A 71 29.78 -32.09 8.09
CA GLY A 71 30.48 -33.12 7.31
C GLY A 71 31.04 -34.23 8.20
N PHE A 72 31.64 -33.89 9.35
CA PHE A 72 32.09 -34.88 10.33
C PHE A 72 30.93 -35.70 10.92
N ALA A 73 29.79 -35.07 11.23
CA ALA A 73 28.60 -35.78 11.70
C ALA A 73 28.05 -36.78 10.66
N SER A 74 28.14 -36.45 9.37
CA SER A 74 27.80 -37.36 8.26
C SER A 74 28.85 -38.45 8.04
N ALA A 75 30.14 -38.14 8.18
CA ALA A 75 31.26 -39.05 7.95
C ALA A 75 31.43 -40.10 9.05
N TYR A 76 31.22 -39.73 10.32
CA TYR A 76 31.57 -40.55 11.49
C TYR A 76 31.03 -42.00 11.46
N PRO A 77 29.76 -42.28 11.06
CA PRO A 77 29.27 -43.65 10.96
C PRO A 77 30.00 -44.49 9.90
N PHE A 78 30.36 -43.88 8.76
CA PHE A 78 31.11 -44.55 7.70
C PHE A 78 32.56 -44.80 8.11
N LEU A 79 33.19 -43.85 8.78
CA LEU A 79 34.53 -43.98 9.36
C LEU A 79 34.60 -45.07 10.43
N PHE A 80 33.58 -45.18 11.29
CA PHE A 80 33.46 -46.28 12.25
C PHE A 80 33.27 -47.63 11.56
N ARG A 81 32.42 -47.72 10.52
CA ARG A 81 32.26 -48.93 9.70
C ARG A 81 33.57 -49.34 9.03
N TYR A 82 34.32 -48.39 8.48
CA TYR A 82 35.65 -48.63 7.93
C TYR A 82 36.59 -49.17 9.01
N ALA A 83 36.64 -48.56 10.20
CA ALA A 83 37.51 -49.01 11.29
C ALA A 83 37.20 -50.42 11.81
N CYS A 84 35.93 -50.85 11.87
CA CYS A 84 35.56 -52.25 12.20
C CYS A 84 35.92 -53.26 11.07
N GLN A 85 36.35 -52.80 9.88
CA GLN A 85 36.61 -53.63 8.69
C GLN A 85 38.06 -53.63 8.21
N SER A 86 38.75 -52.48 8.24
CA SER A 86 40.05 -52.28 7.57
C SER A 86 41.27 -52.60 8.42
N GLY A 87 41.14 -52.62 9.75
CA GLY A 87 42.26 -52.77 10.67
C GLY A 87 43.21 -51.56 10.73
N ASP A 88 42.90 -50.44 10.07
CA ASP A 88 43.76 -49.25 10.06
C ASP A 88 43.63 -48.44 11.37
N GLN A 89 44.51 -48.76 12.32
CA GLN A 89 44.62 -48.04 13.59
C GLN A 89 45.09 -46.58 13.41
N ASN A 90 45.87 -46.27 12.37
CA ASN A 90 46.41 -44.92 12.15
C ASN A 90 45.31 -43.97 11.66
N GLN A 91 44.48 -44.41 10.72
CA GLN A 91 43.33 -43.63 10.29
C GLN A 91 42.31 -43.48 11.44
N TRP A 92 42.07 -44.53 12.23
CA TRP A 92 41.20 -44.41 13.41
C TRP A 92 41.75 -43.45 14.47
N ASN A 93 43.06 -43.41 14.71
CA ASN A 93 43.68 -42.44 15.60
C ASN A 93 43.43 -40.98 15.14
N ARG A 94 43.47 -40.71 13.82
CA ARG A 94 43.07 -39.39 13.28
C ARG A 94 41.60 -39.08 13.56
N VAL A 95 40.70 -40.05 13.38
CA VAL A 95 39.27 -39.89 13.70
C VAL A 95 39.04 -39.64 15.19
N ILE A 96 39.81 -40.26 16.09
CA ILE A 96 39.81 -39.93 17.52
C ILE A 96 40.23 -38.47 17.74
N SER A 97 41.27 -37.98 17.07
CA SER A 97 41.71 -36.57 17.17
C SER A 97 40.62 -35.59 16.69
N LEU A 98 39.93 -35.89 15.58
CA LEU A 98 38.78 -35.11 15.11
C LEU A 98 37.65 -35.09 16.14
N LYS A 99 37.30 -36.26 16.70
CA LYS A 99 36.28 -36.38 17.75
C LYS A 99 36.66 -35.53 18.97
N MET A 100 37.92 -35.57 19.42
CA MET A 100 38.39 -34.74 20.53
C MET A 100 38.27 -33.24 20.24
N ALA A 101 38.56 -32.78 19.03
CA ALA A 101 38.34 -31.39 18.63
C ALA A 101 36.86 -30.98 18.69
N VAL A 102 35.94 -31.84 18.22
CA VAL A 102 34.49 -31.62 18.34
C VAL A 102 34.05 -31.55 19.81
N LEU A 103 34.57 -32.43 20.68
CA LEU A 103 34.26 -32.43 22.11
C LEU A 103 34.86 -31.21 22.85
N GLN A 104 36.00 -30.69 22.39
CA GLN A 104 36.56 -29.43 22.89
C GLN A 104 35.67 -28.24 22.49
N LEU A 105 35.22 -28.17 21.24
CA LEU A 105 34.27 -27.16 20.78
C LEU A 105 32.93 -27.20 21.55
N TRP A 106 32.45 -28.40 21.89
CA TRP A 106 31.28 -28.59 22.74
C TRP A 106 31.47 -28.05 24.17
N ARG A 107 32.60 -28.39 24.82
CA ARG A 107 32.85 -28.01 26.22
C ARG A 107 33.25 -26.55 26.37
N SER A 108 34.17 -26.04 25.55
CA SER A 108 34.77 -24.70 25.69
C SER A 108 34.61 -23.76 24.49
N GLY A 109 33.93 -24.17 23.41
CA GLY A 109 33.73 -23.33 22.22
C GLY A 109 32.69 -22.21 22.38
N SER A 110 32.60 -21.36 21.37
CA SER A 110 31.55 -20.32 21.26
C SER A 110 30.15 -20.95 21.13
N VAL A 111 29.08 -20.21 21.44
CA VAL A 111 27.69 -20.71 21.32
C VAL A 111 27.41 -21.31 19.93
N GLY A 112 27.89 -20.64 18.85
CA GLY A 112 27.75 -21.16 17.48
C GLY A 112 28.52 -22.47 17.23
N GLY A 113 29.72 -22.61 17.79
CA GLY A 113 30.49 -23.85 17.75
C GLY A 113 29.83 -24.99 18.54
N LYS A 114 29.30 -24.69 19.74
CA LYS A 114 28.55 -25.63 20.57
C LYS A 114 27.29 -26.13 19.87
N VAL A 115 26.50 -25.23 19.29
CA VAL A 115 25.30 -25.59 18.49
C VAL A 115 25.65 -26.48 17.30
N GLY A 116 26.73 -26.18 16.56
CA GLY A 116 27.21 -27.04 15.48
C GLY A 116 27.65 -28.43 15.96
N ALA A 117 28.33 -28.50 17.11
CA ALA A 117 28.81 -29.76 17.69
C ALA A 117 27.67 -30.70 18.17
N VAL A 118 26.49 -30.17 18.55
CA VAL A 118 25.33 -31.00 18.97
C VAL A 118 25.00 -32.09 17.96
N LYS A 119 25.06 -31.79 16.66
CA LYS A 119 24.72 -32.77 15.60
C LYS A 119 25.77 -33.87 15.46
N ALA A 120 27.05 -33.52 15.62
CA ALA A 120 28.13 -34.49 15.65
C ALA A 120 28.04 -35.41 16.88
N ILE A 121 27.77 -34.86 18.07
CA ILE A 121 27.55 -35.63 19.29
C ILE A 121 26.36 -36.58 19.13
N GLN A 122 25.26 -36.15 18.52
CA GLN A 122 24.12 -37.02 18.21
C GLN A 122 24.57 -38.28 17.44
N ARG A 123 25.37 -38.10 16.39
CA ARG A 123 25.82 -39.18 15.50
C ARG A 123 26.89 -40.05 16.18
N ILE A 124 27.75 -39.46 17.01
CA ILE A 124 28.68 -40.19 17.87
C ILE A 124 27.91 -41.13 18.81
N VAL A 125 26.96 -40.61 19.59
CA VAL A 125 26.16 -41.42 20.54
C VAL A 125 25.34 -42.48 19.81
N GLN A 126 24.75 -42.15 18.66
CA GLN A 126 23.99 -43.10 17.84
C GLN A 126 24.86 -44.25 17.31
N THR A 127 26.08 -43.98 16.82
CA THR A 127 27.00 -45.03 16.32
C THR A 127 27.67 -45.80 17.45
N GLN A 128 27.95 -45.18 18.59
CA GLN A 128 28.55 -45.79 19.78
C GLN A 128 27.51 -46.36 20.78
N SER A 129 26.34 -46.76 20.28
CA SER A 129 25.32 -47.47 21.08
C SER A 129 24.81 -48.67 20.31
N THR A 130 24.43 -49.72 21.05
CA THR A 130 23.78 -50.92 20.51
C THR A 130 22.36 -50.59 20.01
N ALA A 131 21.85 -51.32 19.02
CA ALA A 131 20.47 -51.19 18.55
C ALA A 131 19.58 -52.27 19.18
N GLN A 132 18.41 -51.89 19.68
CA GLN A 132 17.55 -52.77 20.49
C GLN A 132 16.67 -53.75 19.69
N THR A 133 16.72 -53.71 18.35
CA THR A 133 15.93 -54.61 17.48
C THR A 133 16.60 -55.97 17.40
N ALA A 134 15.91 -57.03 17.86
CA ALA A 134 16.47 -58.36 18.04
C ALA A 134 16.85 -59.12 16.74
N ASP A 135 16.42 -58.66 15.56
CA ASP A 135 16.80 -59.26 14.28
C ASP A 135 17.40 -58.21 13.30
N PRO A 136 18.72 -58.27 13.04
CA PRO A 136 19.39 -57.41 12.06
C PRO A 136 18.85 -57.52 10.62
N ARG A 137 18.09 -58.57 10.28
CA ARG A 137 17.54 -58.79 8.93
C ARG A 137 16.30 -57.96 8.62
N LEU A 138 15.59 -57.46 9.63
CA LEU A 138 14.39 -56.63 9.45
C LEU A 138 14.69 -55.14 9.22
N ALA A 139 15.96 -54.73 9.36
CA ALA A 139 16.38 -53.34 9.15
C ALA A 139 16.60 -53.04 7.65
N ARG A 140 15.64 -52.34 7.02
CA ARG A 140 15.68 -51.93 5.60
C ARG A 140 16.90 -51.06 5.20
N ASN A 141 17.64 -50.52 6.17
CA ASN A 141 18.96 -49.91 6.00
C ASN A 141 19.73 -49.99 7.34
N PRO A 142 20.72 -50.89 7.50
CA PRO A 142 21.45 -51.03 8.76
C PRO A 142 22.51 -49.91 8.92
N GLU A 143 22.21 -48.91 9.73
CA GLU A 143 23.19 -47.89 10.13
C GLU A 143 24.34 -48.51 10.97
N PRO A 144 25.59 -48.08 10.77
CA PRO A 144 26.73 -48.49 11.58
C PRO A 144 26.52 -48.21 13.07
N ASN A 145 26.69 -49.26 13.88
CA ASN A 145 26.51 -49.24 15.33
C ASN A 145 27.41 -50.30 16.00
N LEU A 146 27.48 -50.33 17.33
CA LEU A 146 28.41 -51.21 18.07
C LEU A 146 28.33 -52.71 17.70
N SER A 147 27.17 -53.23 17.28
CA SER A 147 27.05 -54.65 16.90
C SER A 147 27.81 -55.05 15.62
N LEU A 148 28.28 -54.07 14.84
CA LEU A 148 29.13 -54.28 13.67
C LEU A 148 30.56 -54.69 14.04
N CYS A 149 31.03 -54.29 15.24
CA CYS A 149 32.39 -54.52 15.67
C CYS A 149 32.52 -55.86 16.41
N ARG A 150 33.54 -56.65 16.05
CA ARG A 150 33.78 -57.98 16.64
C ARG A 150 34.22 -57.84 18.11
N PRO A 151 33.82 -58.76 19.02
CA PRO A 151 34.16 -58.67 20.45
C PRO A 151 35.67 -58.53 20.75
N ASN A 152 36.52 -59.17 19.94
CA ASN A 152 37.98 -59.12 20.06
C ASN A 152 38.61 -58.28 18.93
N HIS A 153 38.24 -57.00 18.82
CA HIS A 153 38.83 -56.09 17.82
C HIS A 153 40.22 -55.57 18.28
N PRO A 154 41.25 -55.48 17.41
CA PRO A 154 42.62 -55.15 17.83
C PRO A 154 42.78 -53.81 18.59
N PHE A 155 42.00 -52.79 18.24
CA PHE A 155 42.08 -51.45 18.85
C PHE A 155 40.73 -50.81 19.22
N LEU A 156 39.58 -51.47 18.94
CA LEU A 156 38.25 -50.94 19.25
C LEU A 156 37.69 -51.64 20.49
N LYS A 157 37.74 -50.98 21.64
CA LYS A 157 37.20 -51.49 22.92
C LYS A 157 35.73 -51.12 23.04
N ILE A 158 34.84 -52.08 22.77
CA ILE A 158 33.37 -51.86 22.73
C ILE A 158 32.87 -51.17 24.01
N ALA A 159 33.18 -51.71 25.19
CA ALA A 159 32.77 -51.14 26.47
C ALA A 159 33.23 -49.68 26.68
N ALA A 160 34.45 -49.33 26.25
CA ALA A 160 34.95 -47.96 26.39
C ALA A 160 34.25 -46.97 25.45
N LEU A 161 33.78 -47.42 24.29
CA LEU A 161 33.00 -46.60 23.35
C LEU A 161 31.55 -46.43 23.84
N GLU A 162 30.98 -47.46 24.49
CA GLU A 162 29.66 -47.39 25.12
C GLU A 162 29.66 -46.51 26.38
N ASP A 163 30.68 -46.60 27.22
CA ASP A 163 30.89 -45.68 28.35
C ASP A 163 31.06 -44.23 27.89
N GLU A 164 31.77 -43.99 26.78
CA GLU A 164 31.94 -42.67 26.19
C GLU A 164 30.60 -42.10 25.69
N SER A 165 29.79 -42.90 24.98
CA SER A 165 28.51 -42.43 24.45
C SER A 165 27.49 -42.13 25.55
N ASN A 166 27.46 -42.95 26.61
CA ASN A 166 26.61 -42.72 27.77
C ASN A 166 27.02 -41.44 28.53
N LYS A 167 28.32 -41.17 28.72
CA LYS A 167 28.82 -39.92 29.32
C LYS A 167 28.51 -38.69 28.47
N LEU A 168 28.61 -38.79 27.15
CA LEU A 168 28.24 -37.69 26.25
C LEU A 168 26.74 -37.39 26.27
N LEU A 169 25.90 -38.43 26.38
CA LEU A 169 24.46 -38.27 26.57
C LEU A 169 24.13 -37.59 27.90
N GLU A 170 24.81 -37.98 28.98
CA GLU A 170 24.71 -37.32 30.29
C GLU A 170 25.14 -35.85 30.22
N GLU A 171 26.30 -35.53 29.63
CA GLU A 171 26.76 -34.15 29.40
C GLU A 171 25.73 -33.30 28.62
N CYS A 172 25.09 -33.87 27.59
CA CYS A 172 24.02 -33.18 26.85
C CYS A 172 22.80 -32.90 27.73
N ILE A 173 22.39 -33.85 28.59
CA ILE A 173 21.28 -33.68 29.51
C ILE A 173 21.64 -32.64 30.59
N THR A 174 22.81 -32.71 31.22
CA THR A 174 23.26 -31.69 32.19
C THR A 174 23.31 -30.30 31.56
N THR A 175 23.76 -30.19 30.30
CA THR A 175 23.79 -28.92 29.55
C THR A 175 22.38 -28.36 29.29
N LEU A 176 21.37 -29.22 29.08
CA LEU A 176 19.97 -28.82 28.94
C LEU A 176 19.44 -28.04 30.16
N PHE A 177 19.87 -28.42 31.35
CA PHE A 177 19.44 -27.82 32.63
C PHE A 177 20.34 -26.68 33.13
N THR A 178 21.54 -26.49 32.57
CA THR A 178 22.54 -25.53 33.07
C THR A 178 22.88 -24.41 32.07
N SER A 179 22.53 -24.57 30.79
CA SER A 179 22.80 -23.58 29.74
C SER A 179 21.85 -22.39 29.80
N ASN A 180 22.43 -21.18 29.83
CA ASN A 180 21.70 -19.91 29.64
C ASN A 180 21.50 -19.54 28.14
N SER A 181 21.83 -20.43 27.20
CA SER A 181 21.66 -20.21 25.76
C SER A 181 20.45 -20.96 25.20
N ALA A 182 19.43 -20.20 24.76
CA ALA A 182 18.20 -20.73 24.19
C ALA A 182 18.41 -21.56 22.91
N ASP A 183 19.32 -21.14 22.03
CA ASP A 183 19.61 -21.83 20.77
C ASP A 183 20.31 -23.18 21.03
N LEU A 184 21.22 -23.22 22.00
CA LEU A 184 21.90 -24.44 22.43
C LEU A 184 20.92 -25.44 23.05
N VAL A 185 20.05 -24.99 23.95
CA VAL A 185 19.01 -25.85 24.55
C VAL A 185 18.06 -26.38 23.46
N SER A 186 17.62 -25.54 22.52
CA SER A 186 16.75 -25.94 21.41
C SER A 186 17.39 -26.99 20.49
N ALA A 187 18.68 -26.83 20.19
CA ALA A 187 19.45 -27.79 19.39
C ALA A 187 19.57 -29.15 20.11
N ILE A 188 19.86 -29.16 21.42
CA ILE A 188 19.93 -30.37 22.24
C ILE A 188 18.58 -31.10 22.23
N VAL A 189 17.46 -30.40 22.49
CA VAL A 189 16.11 -31.00 22.48
C VAL A 189 15.80 -31.69 21.15
N SER A 190 16.04 -31.01 20.03
CA SER A 190 15.79 -31.55 18.68
C SER A 190 16.69 -32.75 18.36
N SER A 191 17.94 -32.70 18.81
CA SER A 191 18.92 -33.78 18.68
C SER A 191 18.53 -35.03 19.46
N LEU A 192 18.19 -34.88 20.74
CA LEU A 192 17.74 -35.96 21.61
C LEU A 192 16.43 -36.61 21.12
N ALA A 193 15.45 -35.81 20.70
CA ALA A 193 14.21 -36.32 20.14
C ALA A 193 14.43 -37.13 18.83
N THR A 194 15.44 -36.75 18.04
CA THR A 194 15.81 -37.50 16.84
C THR A 194 16.55 -38.80 17.18
N LEU A 195 17.40 -38.80 18.21
CA LEU A 195 18.12 -39.99 18.69
C LEU A 195 17.16 -41.12 19.11
N LEU A 196 16.05 -40.78 19.79
CA LEU A 196 15.07 -41.76 20.28
C LEU A 196 14.37 -42.57 19.18
N LYS A 197 14.29 -42.05 17.94
CA LYS A 197 13.76 -42.82 16.80
C LYS A 197 14.57 -44.08 16.52
N ASN A 198 15.88 -44.03 16.77
CA ASN A 198 16.83 -45.08 16.39
C ASN A 198 17.44 -45.80 17.61
N ARG A 199 17.35 -45.20 18.82
CA ARG A 199 17.89 -45.76 20.08
C ARG A 199 16.84 -45.69 21.19
N PRO A 200 15.83 -46.57 21.17
CA PRO A 200 14.74 -46.55 22.15
C PRO A 200 15.17 -46.87 23.58
N GLN A 201 16.33 -47.50 23.80
CA GLN A 201 16.86 -47.74 25.16
C GLN A 201 17.05 -46.46 26.00
N TYR A 202 17.29 -45.32 25.33
CA TYR A 202 17.43 -44.02 25.99
C TYR A 202 16.10 -43.30 26.24
N ALA A 203 14.96 -43.85 25.80
CA ALA A 203 13.65 -43.20 25.89
C ALA A 203 13.28 -42.81 27.32
N LYS A 204 13.51 -43.71 28.29
CA LYS A 204 13.26 -43.42 29.71
C LYS A 204 14.05 -42.19 30.19
N LEU A 205 15.37 -42.20 29.97
CA LEU A 205 16.26 -41.14 30.43
C LEU A 205 15.94 -39.79 29.76
N VAL A 206 15.79 -39.80 28.44
CA VAL A 206 15.56 -38.58 27.65
C VAL A 206 14.16 -38.01 27.89
N ILE A 207 13.09 -38.83 27.84
CA ILE A 207 11.72 -38.32 28.02
C ILE A 207 11.55 -37.76 29.44
N THR A 208 11.96 -38.49 30.48
CA THR A 208 11.90 -37.99 31.86
C THR A 208 12.74 -36.72 32.07
N SER A 209 13.89 -36.59 31.40
CA SER A 209 14.68 -35.35 31.43
C SER A 209 13.97 -34.17 30.75
N LEU A 210 13.35 -34.41 29.59
CA LEU A 210 12.61 -33.38 28.84
C LEU A 210 11.31 -32.95 29.57
N THR A 211 10.62 -33.87 30.26
CA THR A 211 9.41 -33.54 31.05
C THR A 211 9.73 -32.91 32.41
N ASN A 212 10.96 -33.06 32.92
CA ASN A 212 11.40 -32.39 34.15
C ASN A 212 12.08 -31.04 33.88
N TRP A 213 12.24 -30.64 32.61
CA TRP A 213 12.91 -29.39 32.24
C TRP A 213 12.09 -28.15 32.63
N SER A 214 12.80 -27.12 33.10
CA SER A 214 12.21 -25.81 33.41
C SER A 214 13.12 -24.68 32.90
N PRO A 215 12.56 -23.50 32.57
CA PRO A 215 13.33 -22.38 32.05
C PRO A 215 14.20 -21.65 33.10
N ALA A 216 14.44 -22.24 34.29
CA ALA A 216 15.15 -21.61 35.39
C ALA A 216 16.59 -21.16 35.02
N ALA A 217 17.31 -21.96 34.22
CA ALA A 217 18.65 -21.61 33.75
C ALA A 217 18.67 -20.54 32.64
N LEU A 218 17.51 -20.21 32.06
CA LEU A 218 17.32 -19.12 31.09
C LEU A 218 16.86 -17.81 31.78
N ALA A 219 16.94 -17.73 33.11
CA ALA A 219 16.62 -16.52 33.86
C ALA A 219 17.52 -15.36 33.41
N GLY A 220 16.90 -14.26 32.97
CA GLY A 220 17.58 -13.10 32.38
C GLY A 220 17.57 -13.06 30.84
N GLN A 221 17.20 -14.15 30.16
CA GLN A 221 16.93 -14.11 28.71
C GLN A 221 15.59 -13.43 28.41
N SER A 222 15.41 -12.99 27.16
CA SER A 222 14.14 -12.39 26.75
C SER A 222 12.99 -13.41 26.78
N ALA A 223 11.79 -12.95 27.13
CA ALA A 223 10.59 -13.79 27.12
C ALA A 223 10.32 -14.44 25.74
N ARG A 224 10.80 -13.84 24.64
CA ARG A 224 10.75 -14.40 23.29
C ARG A 224 11.63 -15.65 23.14
N GLN A 225 12.85 -15.61 23.65
CA GLN A 225 13.78 -16.74 23.61
C GLN A 225 13.29 -17.90 24.50
N ILE A 226 12.82 -17.61 25.71
CA ILE A 226 12.22 -18.62 26.61
C ILE A 226 11.03 -19.30 25.93
N LYS A 227 10.12 -18.52 25.33
CA LYS A 227 8.98 -19.03 24.54
C LYS A 227 9.39 -19.86 23.33
N SER A 228 10.56 -19.58 22.73
CA SER A 228 11.09 -20.38 21.62
C SER A 228 11.48 -21.80 22.08
N VAL A 229 12.28 -21.90 23.15
CA VAL A 229 12.69 -23.18 23.75
C VAL A 229 11.48 -23.99 24.20
N GLU A 230 10.53 -23.35 24.88
CA GLU A 230 9.25 -23.91 25.29
C GLU A 230 8.49 -24.51 24.07
N LYS A 231 8.43 -23.80 22.93
CA LYS A 231 7.78 -24.29 21.71
C LYS A 231 8.52 -25.50 21.11
N VAL A 232 9.85 -25.48 21.07
CA VAL A 232 10.67 -26.61 20.57
C VAL A 232 10.46 -27.85 21.43
N LEU A 233 10.46 -27.69 22.76
CA LEU A 233 10.22 -28.77 23.72
C LEU A 233 8.81 -29.36 23.59
N ARG A 234 7.79 -28.52 23.43
CA ARG A 234 6.42 -28.96 23.13
C ARG A 234 6.34 -29.81 21.86
N LEU A 235 6.93 -29.32 20.76
CA LEU A 235 6.89 -30.01 19.46
C LEU A 235 7.65 -31.35 19.53
N ALA A 236 8.81 -31.38 20.18
CA ALA A 236 9.59 -32.59 20.40
C ALA A 236 8.81 -33.63 21.21
N LEU A 237 8.22 -33.24 22.35
CA LEU A 237 7.43 -34.15 23.19
C LEU A 237 6.14 -34.63 22.52
N MET A 238 5.43 -33.76 21.78
CA MET A 238 4.26 -34.14 20.98
C MET A 238 4.63 -35.12 19.86
N HIS A 239 5.76 -34.94 19.19
CA HIS A 239 6.27 -35.91 18.22
C HIS A 239 6.61 -37.25 18.92
N LEU A 240 7.30 -37.22 20.06
CA LEU A 240 7.68 -38.43 20.78
C LEU A 240 6.46 -39.21 21.29
N MET A 241 5.41 -38.53 21.76
CA MET A 241 4.13 -39.13 22.17
C MET A 241 3.45 -39.92 21.05
N ARG A 242 3.62 -39.52 19.78
CA ARG A 242 3.12 -40.26 18.59
C ARG A 242 4.01 -41.43 18.16
N SER A 243 5.17 -41.62 18.78
CA SER A 243 6.09 -42.72 18.46
C SER A 243 5.82 -43.95 19.33
N THR A 244 6.06 -45.14 18.77
CA THR A 244 5.84 -46.45 19.42
C THR A 244 6.54 -46.58 20.78
N HIS A 245 7.64 -45.86 20.99
CA HIS A 245 8.43 -45.91 22.23
C HIS A 245 8.08 -44.78 23.22
N GLY A 246 7.33 -43.76 22.80
CA GLY A 246 6.88 -42.66 23.66
C GLY A 246 5.48 -42.83 24.24
N SER A 247 4.67 -43.75 23.69
CA SER A 247 3.32 -44.07 24.19
C SER A 247 3.31 -44.50 25.67
N ALA A 248 4.32 -45.27 26.11
CA ALA A 248 4.50 -45.68 27.50
C ALA A 248 4.71 -44.50 28.49
N TYR A 249 5.03 -43.31 27.99
CA TYR A 249 5.26 -42.09 28.78
C TYR A 249 4.17 -41.03 28.55
N GLN A 250 3.08 -41.37 27.88
CA GLN A 250 2.03 -40.42 27.47
C GLN A 250 1.43 -39.62 28.64
N SER A 251 1.26 -40.21 29.83
CA SER A 251 0.84 -39.47 31.03
C SER A 251 1.84 -38.36 31.38
N GLN A 252 3.11 -38.72 31.59
CA GLN A 252 4.18 -37.78 31.95
C GLN A 252 4.33 -36.64 30.93
N ILE A 253 4.19 -36.96 29.64
CA ILE A 253 4.21 -35.96 28.56
C ILE A 253 2.99 -35.03 28.63
N THR A 254 1.79 -35.58 28.87
CA THR A 254 0.55 -34.80 28.97
C THR A 254 0.56 -33.88 30.19
N ASP A 255 1.02 -34.39 31.34
CA ASP A 255 1.17 -33.64 32.59
C ASP A 255 2.12 -32.46 32.41
N PHE A 256 3.27 -32.68 31.76
CA PHE A 256 4.20 -31.60 31.41
C PHE A 256 3.57 -30.56 30.48
N LEU A 257 2.88 -30.99 29.40
CA LEU A 257 2.24 -30.08 28.45
C LEU A 257 1.16 -29.21 29.10
N ASN A 258 0.42 -29.76 30.06
CA ASN A 258 -0.57 -29.03 30.86
C ASN A 258 0.11 -27.99 31.77
N GLN A 259 1.13 -28.40 32.55
CA GLN A 259 1.92 -27.47 33.38
C GLN A 259 2.56 -26.36 32.53
N GLN A 260 3.05 -26.71 31.34
CA GLN A 260 3.62 -25.76 30.39
C GLN A 260 2.59 -24.75 29.90
N ALA A 261 1.36 -25.18 29.56
CA ALA A 261 0.29 -24.28 29.16
C ALA A 261 -0.03 -23.27 30.27
N THR A 262 -0.10 -23.71 31.53
CA THR A 262 -0.30 -22.84 32.70
C THR A 262 0.84 -21.83 32.85
N ARG A 263 2.11 -22.26 32.81
CA ARG A 263 3.28 -21.36 32.90
C ARG A 263 3.30 -20.32 31.78
N MET A 264 2.98 -20.72 30.54
CA MET A 264 2.90 -19.82 29.39
C MET A 264 1.73 -18.81 29.48
N ALA A 265 0.59 -19.22 30.05
CA ALA A 265 -0.55 -18.34 30.29
C ALA A 265 -0.23 -17.29 31.39
N GLN A 266 0.40 -17.72 32.49
CA GLN A 266 0.87 -16.83 33.56
C GLN A 266 1.88 -15.81 33.03
N ALA A 267 2.90 -16.25 32.30
CA ALA A 267 3.89 -15.35 31.70
C ALA A 267 3.28 -14.36 30.69
N ALA A 268 2.25 -14.75 29.95
CA ALA A 268 1.51 -13.85 29.07
C ALA A 268 0.69 -12.80 29.86
N ALA A 269 0.03 -13.21 30.93
CA ALA A 269 -0.73 -12.31 31.82
C ALA A 269 0.19 -11.31 32.55
N GLU A 270 1.35 -11.74 33.03
CA GLU A 270 2.35 -10.85 33.65
C GLU A 270 2.96 -9.88 32.63
N ALA A 271 3.27 -10.34 31.42
CA ALA A 271 3.75 -9.46 30.35
C ALA A 271 2.71 -8.41 29.94
N GLN A 272 1.42 -8.76 29.98
CA GLN A 272 0.33 -7.81 29.76
C GLN A 272 0.22 -6.82 30.93
N ARG A 273 0.21 -7.30 32.19
CA ARG A 273 0.21 -6.42 33.38
C ARG A 273 1.38 -5.44 33.40
N ARG A 274 2.61 -5.87 33.07
CA ARG A 274 3.76 -4.97 32.97
C ARG A 274 3.59 -3.90 31.89
N LYS A 275 3.04 -4.25 30.72
CA LYS A 275 2.70 -3.26 29.69
C LYS A 275 1.62 -2.28 30.15
N ASP A 276 0.62 -2.76 30.88
CA ASP A 276 -0.46 -1.94 31.41
C ASP A 276 0.04 -1.01 32.54
N GLU A 277 0.98 -1.47 33.37
CA GLU A 277 1.70 -0.67 34.38
C GLU A 277 2.66 0.35 33.77
N GLU A 278 3.39 0.01 32.70
CA GLU A 278 4.21 0.97 31.97
C GLU A 278 3.35 1.99 31.24
N ALA A 279 2.21 1.58 30.69
CA ALA A 279 1.22 2.46 30.07
C ALA A 279 0.47 3.33 31.08
N SER A 280 0.32 2.88 32.34
CA SER A 280 -0.25 3.69 33.44
C SER A 280 0.77 4.67 34.00
N LYS A 281 2.03 4.26 34.22
CA LYS A 281 3.14 5.15 34.59
C LYS A 281 3.40 6.23 33.54
N LYS A 282 3.39 5.89 32.25
CA LYS A 282 3.48 6.86 31.15
C LYS A 282 2.28 7.82 31.12
N ARG A 283 1.06 7.35 31.42
CA ARG A 283 -0.12 8.22 31.58
C ARG A 283 -0.03 9.14 32.81
N GLN A 284 0.46 8.64 33.94
CA GLN A 284 0.68 9.44 35.16
C GLN A 284 1.75 10.52 34.97
N LEU A 285 2.86 10.20 34.31
CA LEU A 285 3.89 11.19 33.97
C LEU A 285 3.34 12.28 33.05
N LEU A 286 2.56 11.92 32.02
CA LEU A 286 1.90 12.89 31.15
C LEU A 286 0.89 13.75 31.91
N ALA A 287 0.09 13.14 32.81
CA ALA A 287 -0.83 13.86 33.67
C ALA A 287 -0.12 14.86 34.60
N SER A 288 1.02 14.48 35.20
CA SER A 288 1.80 15.41 36.04
C SER A 288 2.39 16.59 35.25
N GLN A 289 2.81 16.37 34.00
CA GLN A 289 3.31 17.45 33.13
C GLN A 289 2.17 18.40 32.71
N ILE A 290 0.96 17.87 32.51
CA ILE A 290 -0.24 18.69 32.26
C ILE A 290 -0.60 19.51 33.50
N ASP A 291 -0.52 18.93 34.70
CA ASP A 291 -0.85 19.61 35.95
C ASP A 291 0.14 20.76 36.27
N GLU A 292 1.45 20.56 36.04
CA GLU A 292 2.45 21.65 36.13
C GLU A 292 2.18 22.81 35.16
N GLN A 293 1.66 22.52 33.95
CA GLN A 293 1.25 23.55 33.00
C GLN A 293 -0.05 24.25 33.42
N GLN A 294 -0.98 23.54 34.07
CA GLN A 294 -2.21 24.12 34.60
C GLN A 294 -1.97 25.00 35.84
N VAL A 295 -1.04 24.63 36.74
CA VAL A 295 -0.67 25.46 37.91
C VAL A 295 -0.15 26.84 37.47
N LYS A 296 0.56 26.93 36.35
CA LYS A 296 1.00 28.22 35.77
C LYS A 296 -0.13 29.05 35.16
N ARG A 297 -1.26 28.44 34.79
CA ARG A 297 -2.48 29.15 34.34
C ARG A 297 -3.44 29.50 35.49
N ARG A 298 -3.29 28.93 36.69
CA ARG A 298 -4.17 29.14 37.86
C ARG A 298 -3.85 30.37 38.74
N ARG A 299 -3.13 31.37 38.23
CA ARG A 299 -2.97 32.69 38.88
C ARG A 299 -3.83 33.79 38.22
N LEU A 300 -5.08 33.48 37.89
CA LEU A 300 -6.17 34.43 37.58
C LEU A 300 -7.52 33.67 37.64
N ASN A 301 -8.12 33.62 38.83
CA ASN A 301 -9.48 33.11 39.10
C ASN A 301 -10.42 34.32 39.29
N PRO A 302 -11.73 34.27 38.97
CA PRO A 302 -12.73 33.40 39.62
C PRO A 302 -13.75 32.75 38.62
N SER A 303 -14.73 31.91 38.98
CA SER A 303 -15.32 31.50 40.26
C SER A 303 -15.71 30.01 40.25
N VAL A 304 -16.09 29.45 41.41
CA VAL A 304 -16.16 28.01 41.74
C VAL A 304 -17.32 27.24 41.09
N ASP A 305 -18.33 27.92 40.53
CA ASP A 305 -19.58 27.27 40.09
C ASP A 305 -19.51 26.60 38.71
N ALA A 306 -18.73 27.15 37.77
CA ALA A 306 -18.63 26.61 36.41
C ALA A 306 -17.98 25.21 36.35
N VAL A 307 -17.11 24.89 37.30
CA VAL A 307 -16.36 23.63 37.34
C VAL A 307 -17.18 22.48 37.94
N ARG A 308 -18.13 22.79 38.86
CA ARG A 308 -18.98 21.77 39.51
C ARG A 308 -20.00 21.14 38.57
N LEU A 309 -20.56 21.92 37.64
CA LEU A 309 -21.52 21.42 36.64
C LEU A 309 -20.83 20.61 35.53
N PHE A 310 -19.66 21.04 35.07
CA PHE A 310 -18.96 20.36 33.97
C PHE A 310 -18.37 18.99 34.38
N SER A 311 -17.87 18.88 35.62
CA SER A 311 -17.32 17.62 36.16
C SER A 311 -18.38 16.55 36.43
N ALA A 312 -19.67 16.91 36.53
CA ALA A 312 -20.74 15.96 36.83
C ALA A 312 -21.28 15.24 35.58
N ALA A 313 -20.98 15.75 34.38
CA ALA A 313 -21.72 15.39 33.17
C ALA A 313 -21.08 14.29 32.31
N ASN A 314 -19.75 14.14 32.27
CA ASN A 314 -19.07 12.99 31.61
C ASN A 314 -17.56 12.92 31.93
N PRO A 315 -17.06 11.84 32.56
CA PRO A 315 -15.64 11.53 32.66
C PRO A 315 -15.12 10.69 31.47
N ALA A 316 -13.79 10.57 31.35
CA ALA A 316 -13.07 9.65 30.45
C ALA A 316 -13.05 9.99 28.95
N PHE A 317 -12.57 11.18 28.63
CA PHE A 317 -11.86 11.45 27.37
C PHE A 317 -10.44 10.85 27.46
N GLU A 318 -10.15 9.71 26.80
CA GLU A 318 -8.77 9.18 26.66
C GLU A 318 -8.55 8.46 25.29
N ARG A 319 -7.78 9.08 24.37
CA ARG A 319 -6.38 8.68 24.04
C ARG A 319 -5.98 8.59 22.54
N PRO A 320 -4.64 8.47 22.24
CA PRO A 320 -4.14 8.26 20.87
C PRO A 320 -2.88 7.30 20.57
N PRO A 321 -2.12 7.36 19.40
CA PRO A 321 -1.64 6.31 18.44
C PRO A 321 -0.21 5.70 18.70
N PRO A 322 0.51 5.27 17.63
CA PRO A 322 1.96 5.45 17.34
C PRO A 322 2.26 6.35 16.08
N SER A 323 3.49 6.67 15.63
CA SER A 323 4.77 7.07 16.31
C SER A 323 5.87 7.54 15.30
N ILE A 324 7.10 7.86 15.79
CA ILE A 324 8.36 7.99 14.99
C ILE A 324 8.98 6.61 14.65
N ALA A 325 8.43 5.52 15.19
CA ALA A 325 8.93 4.16 15.06
C ALA A 325 8.92 3.58 13.62
N ASP A 326 8.27 4.26 12.66
CA ASP A 326 7.93 3.71 11.35
C ASP A 326 8.86 4.19 10.21
N LEU A 327 10.04 4.74 10.52
CA LEU A 327 11.08 5.05 9.55
C LEU A 327 11.94 3.79 9.23
N PRO A 328 12.00 3.33 7.96
CA PRO A 328 12.72 2.11 7.59
C PRO A 328 14.23 2.14 7.85
N LEU A 329 14.76 0.97 8.21
CA LEU A 329 16.12 0.80 8.71
C LEU A 329 17.21 1.02 7.66
N GLU A 330 16.95 0.76 6.38
CA GLU A 330 17.97 0.86 5.32
C GLU A 330 18.37 2.30 5.01
N THR A 331 17.44 3.26 5.04
CA THR A 331 17.75 4.69 4.86
C THR A 331 18.62 5.22 6.01
N VAL A 332 18.39 4.69 7.21
CA VAL A 332 19.19 4.99 8.41
C VAL A 332 20.59 4.36 8.31
N VAL A 333 20.69 3.10 7.90
CA VAL A 333 21.95 2.36 7.78
C VAL A 333 22.83 2.87 6.62
N SER A 334 22.25 3.15 5.45
CA SER A 334 22.98 3.73 4.31
C SER A 334 23.51 5.14 4.61
N SER A 335 22.72 5.98 5.28
CA SER A 335 23.15 7.30 5.74
C SER A 335 24.27 7.21 6.79
N LEU A 336 24.23 6.22 7.69
CA LEU A 336 25.29 5.96 8.69
C LEU A 336 26.59 5.46 8.06
N ILE A 337 26.51 4.57 7.06
CA ILE A 337 27.70 4.04 6.37
C ILE A 337 28.35 5.14 5.52
N ALA A 338 27.57 5.91 4.76
CA ALA A 338 28.06 7.01 3.93
C ALA A 338 28.67 8.17 4.73
N THR A 339 28.21 8.40 5.97
CA THR A 339 28.82 9.39 6.87
C THR A 339 30.10 8.88 7.52
N LEU A 340 30.15 7.62 7.96
CA LEU A 340 31.35 7.01 8.54
C LEU A 340 32.52 6.90 7.55
N GLN A 341 32.25 6.66 6.26
CA GLN A 341 33.28 6.59 5.21
C GLN A 341 33.95 7.95 4.88
N ASN A 342 33.37 9.07 5.33
CA ASN A 342 33.91 10.42 5.11
C ASN A 342 34.63 11.01 6.33
N VAL A 343 34.74 10.27 7.44
CA VAL A 343 35.49 10.71 8.63
C VAL A 343 36.94 10.22 8.53
N SER A 344 37.90 11.13 8.62
CA SER A 344 39.32 10.76 8.58
C SER A 344 39.75 10.02 9.85
N ASP A 345 40.55 8.96 9.68
CA ASP A 345 41.11 8.15 10.77
C ASP A 345 41.67 8.96 11.96
N PRO A 346 42.46 10.05 11.80
CA PRO A 346 42.92 10.83 12.95
C PRO A 346 41.79 11.50 13.72
N ALA A 347 40.73 11.99 13.06
CA ALA A 347 39.59 12.60 13.75
C ALA A 347 38.77 11.56 14.53
N LEU A 348 38.60 10.36 13.97
CA LEU A 348 37.94 9.24 14.65
C LEU A 348 38.78 8.74 15.83
N ALA A 349 40.11 8.69 15.69
CA ALA A 349 41.03 8.35 16.76
C ALA A 349 40.96 9.37 17.92
N THR A 350 40.95 10.67 17.63
CA THR A 350 40.79 11.73 18.66
C THR A 350 39.44 11.61 19.38
N ALA A 351 38.35 11.29 18.67
CA ALA A 351 37.03 11.08 19.27
C ALA A 351 36.98 9.82 20.17
N ILE A 352 37.62 8.72 19.75
CA ILE A 352 37.73 7.50 20.56
C ILE A 352 38.63 7.73 21.79
N GLU A 353 39.70 8.53 21.66
CA GLU A 353 40.54 8.88 22.80
C GLU A 353 39.80 9.81 23.79
N ALA A 354 39.00 10.76 23.30
CA ALA A 354 38.12 11.58 24.14
C ALA A 354 37.08 10.73 24.91
N VAL A 355 36.51 9.69 24.28
CA VAL A 355 35.60 8.74 24.95
C VAL A 355 36.35 7.85 25.96
N ARG A 356 37.58 7.43 25.68
CA ARG A 356 38.42 6.67 26.62
C ARG A 356 38.86 7.52 27.82
N LEU A 357 39.12 8.82 27.63
CA LEU A 357 39.38 9.79 28.69
C LEU A 357 38.13 10.09 29.55
N GLN A 358 36.94 9.71 29.09
CA GLN A 358 35.66 9.93 29.79
C GLN A 358 35.06 8.64 30.40
N LEU A 359 35.81 7.53 30.42
CA LEU A 359 35.46 6.28 31.09
C LEU A 359 36.18 6.18 32.46
N PRO A 360 35.49 6.42 33.59
CA PRO A 360 36.14 6.45 34.90
C PRO A 360 36.44 5.05 35.44
N ALA A 361 37.62 4.88 36.04
CA ALA A 361 37.90 3.81 36.98
C ALA A 361 37.21 4.08 38.33
N SER A 362 37.00 3.01 39.11
CA SER A 362 36.26 3.00 40.38
C SER A 362 36.81 3.96 41.45
N GLU A 363 35.97 4.82 42.06
CA GLU A 363 35.64 4.87 43.51
C GLU A 363 34.83 6.12 43.97
N ALA A 364 33.99 5.91 45.00
CA ALA A 364 33.53 6.81 46.09
C ALA A 364 32.77 8.17 45.90
N MET A 365 31.64 8.25 46.64
CA MET A 365 31.10 9.40 47.42
C MET A 365 30.52 10.70 46.81
N THR A 366 29.18 10.72 46.68
CA THR A 366 28.19 11.76 47.17
C THR A 366 28.38 13.26 46.75
N PRO A 367 27.52 14.25 47.15
CA PRO A 367 26.55 14.83 46.20
C PRO A 367 26.50 16.39 46.12
N ARG A 368 26.13 16.98 44.96
CA ARG A 368 25.38 18.27 44.93
C ARG A 368 24.80 18.73 43.57
N GLU A 369 23.91 19.70 43.71
CA GLU A 369 22.94 20.33 42.79
C GLU A 369 23.51 21.03 41.52
N GLY A 370 22.67 21.16 40.49
CA GLY A 370 22.90 22.04 39.33
C GLY A 370 21.95 21.80 38.14
N THR A 371 20.79 22.45 38.11
CA THR A 371 19.91 22.56 36.92
C THR A 371 20.21 23.89 36.18
N PRO A 372 19.76 24.19 34.92
CA PRO A 372 18.60 23.61 34.20
C PRO A 372 18.62 23.49 32.62
N LYS A 373 17.96 22.44 32.09
CA LYS A 373 16.90 22.49 31.03
C LYS A 373 17.24 22.92 29.55
N PRO A 374 16.43 22.61 28.49
CA PRO A 374 15.44 21.54 28.25
C PRO A 374 15.73 20.67 27.00
N GLU A 375 15.11 19.48 26.90
CA GLU A 375 14.35 19.09 25.69
C GLU A 375 13.32 18.00 26.02
N ALA A 376 12.24 17.89 25.25
CA ALA A 376 11.04 17.11 25.61
C ALA A 376 10.76 15.99 24.59
N PRO A 377 10.33 14.79 25.03
CA PRO A 377 9.83 13.76 24.12
C PRO A 377 8.37 14.04 23.74
N ALA A 378 8.08 13.96 22.44
CA ALA A 378 6.72 14.10 21.93
C ALA A 378 5.86 12.88 22.31
N VAL A 379 4.63 13.16 22.75
CA VAL A 379 3.52 12.20 22.82
C VAL A 379 2.55 12.52 21.68
N ASP A 380 1.63 11.61 21.42
CA ASP A 380 1.26 11.19 20.08
C ASP A 380 -0.29 11.21 19.95
N PRO A 381 -0.94 11.75 18.87
CA PRO A 381 -2.41 11.96 18.73
C PRO A 381 -3.26 11.27 17.56
N LEU A 382 -3.56 9.94 17.50
CA LEU A 382 -4.75 9.24 16.87
C LEU A 382 -5.01 7.75 17.35
N LYS A 383 -5.88 7.48 18.33
CA LYS A 383 -6.38 6.12 18.59
C LYS A 383 -7.85 6.19 18.99
N LEU A 384 -8.60 6.72 18.05
CA LEU A 384 -10.05 6.86 17.96
C LEU A 384 -10.35 6.59 16.47
N ASP A 385 -10.71 5.37 16.09
CA ASP A 385 -12.01 4.71 16.30
C ASP A 385 -13.04 5.12 15.23
N LEU A 386 -13.28 4.19 14.30
CA LEU A 386 -14.33 4.20 13.31
C LEU A 386 -14.87 2.76 13.20
N GLY A 387 -15.93 2.47 13.96
CA GLY A 387 -16.83 1.33 13.72
C GLY A 387 -16.22 -0.06 13.94
N ALA A 388 -16.37 -0.58 15.16
CA ALA A 388 -16.20 -2.01 15.40
C ALA A 388 -17.33 -2.82 14.72
N ASP A 389 -16.97 -3.65 13.75
CA ASP A 389 -17.41 -5.05 13.61
C ASP A 389 -16.84 -5.65 12.31
N GLU A 390 -15.61 -6.17 12.35
CA GLU A 390 -15.10 -7.09 11.33
C GLU A 390 -14.00 -8.02 11.90
N LEU A 391 -13.90 -9.22 11.32
CA LEU A 391 -13.42 -10.42 12.01
C LEU A 391 -11.89 -10.55 12.12
N ASP A 392 -11.45 -11.05 13.27
CA ASP A 392 -10.06 -11.31 13.66
C ASP A 392 -9.40 -12.43 12.80
N LEU A 393 -8.77 -12.06 11.67
CA LEU A 393 -7.98 -12.97 10.83
C LEU A 393 -6.48 -12.80 11.08
N LYS A 394 -5.92 -13.73 11.86
CA LYS A 394 -4.48 -13.81 12.15
C LYS A 394 -3.68 -14.16 10.89
N ALA A 395 -2.71 -13.32 10.55
CA ALA A 395 -1.78 -13.57 9.47
C ALA A 395 -0.85 -14.77 9.79
N GLU A 396 -0.89 -15.79 8.94
CA GLU A 396 0.25 -16.67 8.71
C GLU A 396 1.19 -16.00 7.69
N VAL A 397 2.49 -16.24 7.84
CA VAL A 397 3.55 -15.57 7.07
C VAL A 397 3.91 -16.42 5.85
N PRO A 398 3.77 -15.91 4.60
CA PRO A 398 4.34 -16.56 3.42
C PRO A 398 5.88 -16.44 3.40
N PRO A 399 6.61 -17.43 2.87
CA PRO A 399 8.06 -17.37 2.70
C PRO A 399 8.47 -16.56 1.45
N GLU A 400 9.71 -16.05 1.45
CA GLU A 400 10.33 -15.33 0.33
C GLU A 400 10.71 -16.25 -0.87
N PRO A 401 10.85 -15.68 -2.08
CA PRO A 401 11.06 -16.43 -3.32
C PRO A 401 12.51 -16.89 -3.55
N ALA A 402 12.67 -17.89 -4.41
CA ALA A 402 13.96 -18.29 -4.99
C ALA A 402 14.17 -17.61 -6.36
N PRO A 403 15.42 -17.38 -6.79
CA PRO A 403 15.72 -16.71 -8.07
C PRO A 403 15.45 -17.60 -9.29
N GLU A 404 15.28 -16.94 -10.43
CA GLU A 404 14.95 -17.52 -11.74
C GLU A 404 16.11 -18.33 -12.35
N GLU A 405 15.77 -19.39 -13.09
CA GLU A 405 16.69 -20.08 -14.02
C GLU A 405 16.17 -19.96 -15.46
N THR A 406 17.09 -19.75 -16.39
CA THR A 406 16.84 -19.47 -17.82
C THR A 406 16.33 -20.68 -18.63
N GLU A 407 15.61 -20.38 -19.71
CA GLU A 407 15.10 -21.32 -20.71
C GLU A 407 16.21 -22.02 -21.51
N GLU A 408 16.08 -23.33 -21.76
CA GLU A 408 16.62 -24.01 -22.96
C GLU A 408 15.66 -25.15 -23.43
N GLU A 409 15.74 -25.49 -24.72
CA GLU A 409 14.75 -26.26 -25.50
C GLU A 409 14.92 -27.81 -25.47
N PRO A 410 13.99 -28.61 -26.05
CA PRO A 410 13.82 -30.01 -25.67
C PRO A 410 14.75 -31.01 -26.40
N ILE A 411 15.08 -32.11 -25.73
CA ILE A 411 15.76 -33.28 -26.34
C ILE A 411 14.96 -34.57 -26.06
N ASP A 412 14.55 -35.21 -27.15
CA ASP A 412 13.76 -36.44 -27.22
C ASP A 412 14.65 -37.69 -27.02
N HIS A 413 14.24 -38.66 -26.20
CA HIS A 413 15.00 -39.90 -25.95
C HIS A 413 14.08 -41.14 -25.90
N ASN A 414 13.85 -41.72 -27.08
CA ASN A 414 13.52 -43.14 -27.22
C ASN A 414 14.67 -44.00 -26.67
N VAL A 415 14.35 -45.03 -25.89
CA VAL A 415 15.30 -46.11 -25.55
C VAL A 415 14.69 -47.46 -25.90
N ALA A 416 15.17 -48.03 -27.00
CA ALA A 416 14.90 -49.40 -27.38
C ALA A 416 15.63 -50.37 -26.43
N PHE A 417 14.97 -51.49 -26.10
CA PHE A 417 15.62 -52.61 -25.42
C PHE A 417 16.02 -53.67 -26.45
N GLU A 418 17.28 -54.08 -26.42
CA GLU A 418 17.73 -55.33 -27.05
C GLU A 418 18.34 -56.30 -26.03
N PRO A 419 18.33 -57.62 -26.31
CA PRO A 419 18.14 -58.61 -25.25
C PRO A 419 19.41 -59.40 -24.88
N VAL A 420 19.38 -60.02 -23.71
CA VAL A 420 20.40 -60.97 -23.25
C VAL A 420 19.84 -62.39 -23.35
N GLY A 421 20.38 -63.21 -24.26
CA GLY A 421 20.30 -64.67 -24.18
C GLY A 421 21.30 -65.22 -23.13
N VAL A 422 21.30 -66.50 -22.75
CA VAL A 422 20.87 -67.69 -23.51
C VAL A 422 20.45 -68.83 -22.56
N ALA A 423 19.37 -69.53 -22.95
CA ALA A 423 18.94 -70.93 -22.72
C ALA A 423 19.22 -71.70 -21.41
N GLY A 424 18.21 -72.48 -20.99
CA GLY A 424 18.42 -73.85 -20.49
C GLY A 424 17.44 -74.38 -19.43
N GLY A 425 16.28 -74.92 -19.85
CA GLY A 425 15.43 -75.78 -18.99
C GLY A 425 13.93 -75.52 -19.10
N ASP A 426 13.18 -76.51 -19.61
CA ASP A 426 11.74 -76.41 -19.86
C ASP A 426 10.90 -76.33 -18.57
N LEU A 427 9.92 -75.43 -18.57
CA LEU A 427 8.78 -75.42 -17.65
C LEU A 427 7.61 -74.72 -18.36
N GLU A 428 6.74 -75.51 -18.99
CA GLU A 428 5.50 -75.01 -19.59
C GLU A 428 4.58 -74.43 -18.50
N LEU A 429 4.53 -73.10 -18.43
CA LEU A 429 3.48 -72.39 -17.70
C LEU A 429 2.35 -72.10 -18.69
N SER A 430 1.20 -72.75 -18.48
CA SER A 430 -0.01 -72.57 -19.29
C SER A 430 -0.36 -71.08 -19.46
N ALA A 431 -0.79 -70.72 -20.66
CA ALA A 431 -1.19 -69.35 -20.98
C ALA A 431 -2.25 -68.83 -19.98
N PRO A 432 -2.14 -67.58 -19.49
CA PRO A 432 -3.11 -67.01 -18.57
C PRO A 432 -4.52 -67.00 -19.18
N PHE A 433 -5.50 -67.39 -18.39
CA PHE A 433 -6.91 -67.41 -18.80
C PHE A 433 -7.37 -65.99 -19.15
N GLU A 434 -7.93 -65.79 -20.35
CA GLU A 434 -8.51 -64.49 -20.72
C GLU A 434 -9.74 -64.22 -19.86
N ILE A 435 -9.60 -63.26 -18.94
CA ILE A 435 -10.70 -62.84 -18.07
C ILE A 435 -11.73 -62.08 -18.91
N THR A 436 -12.89 -62.70 -19.11
CA THR A 436 -14.06 -62.14 -19.80
C THR A 436 -14.46 -60.79 -19.21
N THR A 437 -15.04 -59.91 -20.03
CA THR A 437 -15.36 -58.53 -19.64
C THR A 437 -16.29 -58.47 -18.41
N GLU A 438 -17.20 -59.43 -18.26
CA GLU A 438 -18.07 -59.53 -17.07
C GLU A 438 -17.33 -60.04 -15.82
N ALA A 439 -16.42 -61.00 -15.95
CA ALA A 439 -15.56 -61.46 -14.85
C ALA A 439 -14.62 -60.33 -14.38
N ARG A 440 -14.11 -59.53 -15.33
CA ARG A 440 -13.32 -58.31 -15.05
C ARG A 440 -14.14 -57.26 -14.30
N ASN A 441 -15.37 -57.00 -14.74
CA ASN A 441 -16.26 -56.03 -14.10
C ASN A 441 -16.72 -56.47 -12.71
N THR A 442 -17.05 -57.74 -12.52
CA THR A 442 -17.37 -58.29 -11.17
C THR A 442 -16.14 -58.28 -10.26
N MET A 443 -14.92 -58.48 -10.79
CA MET A 443 -13.67 -58.34 -10.03
C MET A 443 -13.37 -56.88 -9.66
N ILE A 444 -13.60 -55.91 -10.55
CA ILE A 444 -13.45 -54.48 -10.26
C ILE A 444 -14.51 -54.01 -9.25
N LEU A 445 -15.79 -54.32 -9.47
CA LEU A 445 -16.88 -53.94 -8.56
C LEU A 445 -16.78 -54.63 -7.20
N SER A 446 -16.36 -55.89 -7.13
CA SER A 446 -16.10 -56.55 -5.83
C SER A 446 -14.84 -56.03 -5.15
N SER A 447 -13.86 -55.51 -5.90
CA SER A 447 -12.68 -54.86 -5.32
C SER A 447 -13.02 -53.45 -4.82
N LEU A 448 -13.79 -52.65 -5.57
CA LEU A 448 -14.37 -51.41 -5.07
C LEU A 448 -15.21 -51.67 -3.81
N LYS A 449 -16.16 -52.61 -3.84
CA LYS A 449 -17.00 -52.94 -2.67
C LYS A 449 -16.18 -53.41 -1.47
N ARG A 450 -15.13 -54.23 -1.66
CA ARG A 450 -14.22 -54.63 -0.58
C ARG A 450 -13.40 -53.45 -0.04
N VAL A 451 -12.92 -52.56 -0.88
CA VAL A 451 -12.21 -51.34 -0.48
C VAL A 451 -13.13 -50.39 0.29
N CYS A 452 -14.35 -50.14 -0.20
CA CYS A 452 -15.37 -49.35 0.49
C CYS A 452 -15.78 -49.97 1.83
N ALA A 453 -15.79 -51.30 1.95
CA ALA A 453 -16.10 -52.01 3.19
C ALA A 453 -14.92 -52.11 4.18
N ALA A 454 -13.68 -52.03 3.71
CA ALA A 454 -12.47 -52.17 4.54
C ALA A 454 -12.10 -50.88 5.30
N GLY A 455 -12.64 -49.73 4.90
CA GLY A 455 -12.41 -48.43 5.53
C GLY A 455 -10.93 -47.98 5.50
N ALA A 456 -10.63 -46.90 6.22
CA ALA A 456 -9.33 -46.22 6.19
C ALA A 456 -8.14 -47.05 6.76
N GLY A 457 -8.36 -48.26 7.27
CA GLY A 457 -7.33 -49.10 7.88
C GLY A 457 -6.93 -50.38 7.13
N GLY A 458 -7.63 -50.74 6.04
CA GLY A 458 -7.60 -52.13 5.52
C GLY A 458 -6.62 -52.44 4.37
N ALA A 459 -6.11 -51.46 3.65
CA ALA A 459 -5.18 -51.67 2.53
C ALA A 459 -4.31 -50.43 2.29
N SER A 460 -3.07 -50.59 1.81
CA SER A 460 -2.20 -49.44 1.53
C SER A 460 -2.77 -48.58 0.40
N SER A 461 -3.36 -47.43 0.74
CA SER A 461 -3.95 -46.46 -0.18
C SER A 461 -3.01 -46.11 -1.34
N ALA A 462 -1.71 -45.97 -1.05
CA ALA A 462 -0.66 -45.70 -2.02
C ALA A 462 -0.57 -46.68 -3.22
N LEU A 463 -1.07 -47.92 -3.09
CA LEU A 463 -1.04 -48.90 -4.18
C LEU A 463 -2.38 -49.05 -4.89
N TRP A 464 -3.49 -49.13 -4.16
CA TRP A 464 -4.79 -49.37 -4.78
C TRP A 464 -5.45 -48.10 -5.35
N VAL A 465 -5.20 -46.92 -4.76
CA VAL A 465 -5.80 -45.67 -5.24
C VAL A 465 -5.37 -45.37 -6.69
N PRO A 466 -4.08 -45.32 -7.05
CA PRO A 466 -3.66 -45.07 -8.44
C PRO A 466 -4.12 -46.17 -9.40
N LEU A 467 -4.19 -47.42 -8.93
CA LEU A 467 -4.65 -48.55 -9.74
C LEU A 467 -6.14 -48.44 -10.06
N VAL A 468 -6.98 -48.12 -9.08
CA VAL A 468 -8.43 -47.92 -9.28
C VAL A 468 -8.70 -46.71 -10.17
N SER A 469 -8.01 -45.58 -9.95
CA SER A 469 -8.10 -44.42 -10.86
C SER A 469 -7.74 -44.78 -12.30
N ARG A 470 -6.60 -45.47 -12.52
CA ARG A 470 -6.20 -45.95 -13.87
C ARG A 470 -7.24 -46.85 -14.52
N LEU A 471 -7.77 -47.82 -13.76
CA LEU A 471 -8.77 -48.77 -14.25
C LEU A 471 -10.10 -48.10 -14.61
N ILE A 472 -10.51 -47.04 -13.92
CA ILE A 472 -11.74 -46.30 -14.21
C ILE A 472 -11.54 -45.31 -15.38
N THR A 473 -10.38 -44.64 -15.43
CA THR A 473 -10.10 -43.61 -16.43
C THR A 473 -9.69 -44.16 -17.80
N ARG A 474 -8.86 -45.22 -17.81
CA ARG A 474 -8.27 -45.83 -19.02
C ARG A 474 -8.78 -47.23 -19.30
N GLY A 475 -9.27 -47.94 -18.28
CA GLY A 475 -9.56 -49.37 -18.38
C GLY A 475 -8.29 -50.22 -18.31
N LEU A 476 -8.46 -51.54 -18.44
CA LEU A 476 -7.40 -52.39 -18.98
C LEU A 476 -7.48 -52.24 -20.50
N GLU A 477 -6.66 -51.33 -21.06
CA GLU A 477 -6.52 -51.09 -22.50
C GLU A 477 -6.24 -52.44 -23.18
N GLY A 478 -7.23 -52.96 -23.94
CA GLY A 478 -7.02 -54.07 -24.86
C GLY A 478 -6.17 -53.59 -26.03
N SER A 479 -5.36 -54.47 -26.60
CA SER A 479 -4.29 -54.15 -27.55
C SER A 479 -4.74 -53.77 -28.96
N ASP A 480 -5.98 -53.31 -29.15
CA ASP A 480 -6.55 -53.00 -30.47
C ASP A 480 -6.78 -51.49 -30.63
N GLU A 481 -6.21 -50.93 -31.70
CA GLU A 481 -6.34 -49.52 -32.11
C GLU A 481 -7.72 -49.23 -32.74
N GLY A 482 -8.79 -49.41 -31.96
CA GLY A 482 -10.17 -49.15 -32.36
C GLY A 482 -10.86 -48.08 -31.51
N GLU A 483 -11.83 -47.37 -32.09
CA GLU A 483 -12.68 -46.44 -31.32
C GLU A 483 -13.41 -47.18 -30.19
N PRO A 484 -13.55 -46.57 -28.99
CA PRO A 484 -14.25 -47.20 -27.88
C PRO A 484 -15.72 -47.39 -28.24
N THR A 485 -16.17 -48.64 -28.26
CA THR A 485 -17.58 -49.01 -28.50
C THR A 485 -18.48 -48.20 -27.56
N GLU A 486 -19.63 -47.68 -28.03
CA GLU A 486 -20.50 -46.82 -27.21
C GLU A 486 -20.81 -47.41 -25.82
N GLU A 487 -21.02 -48.72 -25.76
CA GLU A 487 -21.27 -49.41 -24.50
C GLU A 487 -20.09 -49.36 -23.52
N ALA A 488 -18.84 -49.38 -24.01
CA ALA A 488 -17.64 -49.25 -23.19
C ALA A 488 -17.54 -47.81 -22.61
N ALA A 489 -17.89 -46.80 -23.40
CA ALA A 489 -17.98 -45.42 -22.93
C ALA A 489 -19.06 -45.26 -21.84
N ARG A 490 -20.27 -45.80 -22.07
CA ARG A 490 -21.37 -45.82 -21.08
C ARG A 490 -20.98 -46.55 -19.78
N ARG A 491 -20.26 -47.69 -19.88
CA ARG A 491 -19.75 -48.45 -18.73
C ARG A 491 -18.69 -47.68 -17.94
N GLY A 492 -17.78 -46.98 -18.64
CA GLY A 492 -16.78 -46.11 -18.01
C GLY A 492 -17.43 -44.98 -17.21
N GLU A 493 -18.45 -44.33 -17.78
CA GLU A 493 -19.17 -43.24 -17.10
C GLU A 493 -19.91 -43.72 -15.84
N ALA A 494 -20.57 -44.89 -15.89
CA ALA A 494 -21.21 -45.48 -14.72
C ALA A 494 -20.22 -45.78 -13.58
N LEU A 495 -18.98 -46.18 -13.90
CA LEU A 495 -17.92 -46.37 -12.88
C LEU A 495 -17.43 -45.04 -12.30
N ARG A 496 -17.38 -43.97 -13.09
CA ARG A 496 -17.09 -42.61 -12.63
C ARG A 496 -18.18 -42.06 -11.70
N GLU A 497 -19.45 -42.30 -12.01
CA GLU A 497 -20.58 -41.97 -11.12
C GLU A 497 -20.50 -42.70 -9.76
N VAL A 498 -20.12 -43.98 -9.76
CA VAL A 498 -19.91 -44.76 -8.53
C VAL A 498 -18.71 -44.22 -7.73
N LEU A 499 -17.61 -43.83 -8.39
CA LEU A 499 -16.46 -43.24 -7.71
C LEU A 499 -16.78 -41.84 -7.15
N PHE A 500 -17.45 -40.99 -7.93
CA PHE A 500 -17.90 -39.67 -7.50
C PHE A 500 -18.85 -39.75 -6.30
N SER A 501 -19.88 -40.60 -6.36
CA SER A 501 -20.81 -40.79 -5.23
C SER A 501 -20.13 -41.37 -3.99
N PHE A 502 -19.10 -42.23 -4.16
CA PHE A 502 -18.27 -42.67 -3.04
C PHE A 502 -17.45 -41.54 -2.43
N ILE A 503 -16.77 -40.70 -3.22
CA ILE A 503 -15.99 -39.56 -2.70
C ILE A 503 -16.91 -38.52 -2.04
N LYS A 504 -18.04 -38.20 -2.69
CA LYS A 504 -19.09 -37.30 -2.17
C LYS A 504 -19.63 -37.72 -0.80
N GLY A 505 -19.65 -39.02 -0.49
CA GLY A 505 -20.16 -39.54 0.78
C GLY A 505 -19.32 -39.20 2.02
N ASP A 506 -18.04 -38.82 1.86
CA ASP A 506 -17.15 -38.36 2.93
C ASP A 506 -15.93 -37.69 2.27
N LEU A 507 -16.12 -36.42 1.90
CA LEU A 507 -15.15 -35.66 1.12
C LEU A 507 -13.83 -35.49 1.88
N GLN A 508 -13.87 -35.06 3.15
CA GLN A 508 -12.70 -34.69 3.95
C GLN A 508 -11.67 -35.83 4.05
N THR A 509 -12.11 -37.08 4.22
CA THR A 509 -11.17 -38.22 4.27
C THR A 509 -10.77 -38.75 2.88
N ARG A 510 -11.46 -38.32 1.81
CA ARG A 510 -11.32 -38.85 0.44
C ARG A 510 -10.78 -37.84 -0.57
N THR A 511 -10.43 -36.62 -0.16
CA THR A 511 -9.84 -35.58 -1.02
C THR A 511 -8.60 -36.06 -1.79
N GLU A 512 -7.75 -36.92 -1.19
CA GLU A 512 -6.61 -37.52 -1.91
C GLU A 512 -7.02 -38.42 -3.09
N LEU A 513 -8.09 -39.20 -2.91
CA LEU A 513 -8.63 -40.06 -3.97
C LEU A 513 -9.23 -39.21 -5.10
N ALA A 514 -9.88 -38.08 -4.77
CA ALA A 514 -10.34 -37.10 -5.74
C ALA A 514 -9.17 -36.49 -6.53
N ARG A 515 -8.12 -36.03 -5.84
CA ARG A 515 -6.90 -35.46 -6.47
C ARG A 515 -6.23 -36.44 -7.43
N ILE A 516 -6.02 -37.69 -7.01
CA ILE A 516 -5.34 -38.70 -7.84
C ILE A 516 -6.21 -39.10 -9.04
N TRP A 517 -7.53 -39.22 -8.87
CA TRP A 517 -8.44 -39.50 -9.99
C TRP A 517 -8.50 -38.34 -10.99
N LEU A 518 -8.65 -37.10 -10.55
CA LEU A 518 -8.70 -35.92 -11.42
C LEU A 518 -7.39 -35.72 -12.20
N ASN A 519 -6.23 -35.91 -11.56
CA ASN A 519 -4.94 -35.89 -12.26
C ASN A 519 -4.83 -36.98 -13.35
N GLU A 520 -5.37 -38.17 -13.08
CA GLU A 520 -5.36 -39.30 -14.02
C GLU A 520 -6.32 -39.07 -15.21
N GLU A 521 -7.52 -38.49 -15.00
CA GLU A 521 -8.44 -38.05 -16.06
C GLU A 521 -7.83 -36.94 -16.92
N TRP A 522 -7.20 -35.93 -16.31
CA TRP A 522 -6.50 -34.87 -17.02
C TRP A 522 -5.38 -35.44 -17.91
N PHE A 523 -4.54 -36.33 -17.36
CA PHE A 523 -3.48 -36.99 -18.12
C PHE A 523 -4.05 -37.83 -19.26
N ALA A 524 -5.17 -38.54 -19.04
CA ALA A 524 -5.81 -39.34 -20.07
C ALA A 524 -6.41 -38.49 -21.21
N ALA A 525 -7.05 -37.36 -20.89
CA ALA A 525 -7.51 -36.39 -21.89
C ALA A 525 -6.33 -35.83 -22.71
N ARG A 526 -5.23 -35.46 -22.05
CA ARG A 526 -4.00 -34.98 -22.69
C ARG A 526 -3.36 -36.05 -23.60
N ARG A 527 -3.33 -37.32 -23.18
CA ARG A 527 -2.85 -38.46 -24.00
C ARG A 527 -3.71 -38.64 -25.25
N ARG A 528 -5.05 -38.55 -25.12
CA ARG A 528 -6.01 -38.66 -26.22
C ARG A 528 -6.09 -37.39 -27.09
N ARG A 529 -5.31 -36.34 -26.78
CA ARG A 529 -5.35 -35.00 -27.41
C ARG A 529 -6.77 -34.40 -27.45
N GLN A 530 -7.62 -34.76 -26.48
CA GLN A 530 -8.99 -34.28 -26.40
C GLN A 530 -9.02 -32.86 -25.81
N MET A 531 -9.40 -31.88 -26.64
CA MET A 531 -9.48 -30.47 -26.24
C MET A 531 -10.86 -30.04 -25.74
N GLU A 532 -11.93 -30.67 -26.25
CA GLU A 532 -13.32 -30.31 -25.93
C GLU A 532 -14.05 -31.41 -25.15
N ASN A 533 -15.03 -31.02 -24.32
CA ASN A 533 -15.85 -31.92 -23.49
C ASN A 533 -15.02 -32.96 -22.71
N ARG A 534 -13.91 -32.53 -22.11
CA ARG A 534 -13.01 -33.43 -21.38
C ARG A 534 -13.76 -33.96 -20.14
N PRO A 535 -13.73 -35.28 -19.84
CA PRO A 535 -14.30 -35.80 -18.60
C PRO A 535 -13.75 -35.10 -17.36
N TYR A 536 -12.48 -34.69 -17.39
CA TYR A 536 -11.84 -33.85 -16.37
C TYR A 536 -12.68 -32.61 -16.01
N ASP A 537 -13.08 -31.80 -17.00
CA ASP A 537 -13.81 -30.55 -16.76
C ASP A 537 -15.19 -30.82 -16.15
N ARG A 538 -15.90 -31.84 -16.65
CA ARG A 538 -17.21 -32.26 -16.13
C ARG A 538 -17.12 -32.72 -14.67
N TRP A 539 -16.18 -33.61 -14.36
CA TRP A 539 -16.04 -34.16 -13.02
C TRP A 539 -15.47 -33.14 -12.03
N LEU A 540 -14.54 -32.29 -12.46
CA LEU A 540 -14.05 -31.16 -11.67
C LEU A 540 -15.18 -30.18 -11.34
N ARG A 541 -16.01 -29.80 -12.31
CA ARG A 541 -17.19 -28.94 -12.11
C ARG A 541 -18.14 -29.51 -11.05
N LEU A 542 -18.47 -30.81 -11.14
CA LEU A 542 -19.32 -31.49 -10.16
C LEU A 542 -18.69 -31.58 -8.76
N PHE A 543 -17.36 -31.75 -8.68
CA PHE A 543 -16.64 -31.67 -7.41
C PHE A 543 -16.68 -30.26 -6.83
N LEU A 544 -16.33 -29.23 -7.60
CA LEU A 544 -16.31 -27.85 -7.12
C LEU A 544 -17.71 -27.33 -6.77
N GLU A 545 -18.76 -27.76 -7.48
CA GLU A 545 -20.15 -27.52 -7.08
C GLU A 545 -20.45 -28.14 -5.70
N HIS A 546 -20.10 -29.40 -5.49
CA HIS A 546 -20.31 -30.05 -4.19
C HIS A 546 -19.47 -29.44 -3.06
N ILE A 547 -18.18 -29.16 -3.31
CA ILE A 547 -17.27 -28.54 -2.34
C ILE A 547 -17.77 -27.13 -2.00
N SER A 548 -18.10 -26.31 -3.00
CA SER A 548 -18.63 -24.95 -2.77
C SER A 548 -19.96 -24.94 -2.03
N ALA A 549 -20.85 -25.93 -2.22
CA ALA A 549 -22.08 -26.06 -1.45
C ALA A 549 -21.85 -26.52 0.01
N ALA A 550 -20.76 -27.24 0.27
CA ALA A 550 -20.45 -27.80 1.59
C ALA A 550 -19.47 -26.93 2.44
N SER A 551 -18.71 -26.03 1.81
CA SER A 551 -17.62 -25.29 2.46
C SER A 551 -18.10 -24.09 3.29
N SER A 552 -17.35 -23.78 4.34
CA SER A 552 -17.46 -22.59 5.18
C SER A 552 -16.13 -21.83 5.23
N ASN A 553 -16.13 -20.57 5.70
CA ASN A 553 -14.93 -19.74 5.93
C ASN A 553 -13.78 -20.39 6.76
N LYS A 554 -13.99 -21.57 7.36
CA LYS A 554 -12.97 -22.32 8.14
C LYS A 554 -12.23 -23.38 7.32
N ASP A 555 -12.73 -23.73 6.13
CA ASP A 555 -12.27 -24.91 5.38
C ASP A 555 -11.09 -24.59 4.46
N LYS A 556 -9.88 -24.73 5.00
CA LYS A 556 -8.62 -24.62 4.25
C LYS A 556 -8.47 -25.68 3.14
N GLU A 557 -9.33 -26.70 3.12
CA GLU A 557 -9.26 -27.83 2.19
C GLU A 557 -9.54 -27.44 0.73
N LEU A 558 -10.46 -26.50 0.47
CA LEU A 558 -10.75 -26.05 -0.90
C LEU A 558 -9.54 -25.38 -1.57
N LEU A 559 -8.84 -24.50 -0.83
CA LEU A 559 -7.63 -23.84 -1.31
C LEU A 559 -6.55 -24.87 -1.65
N GLN A 560 -6.27 -25.80 -0.73
CA GLN A 560 -5.28 -26.86 -0.96
C GLN A 560 -5.68 -27.72 -2.15
N PHE A 561 -6.95 -28.11 -2.26
CA PHE A 561 -7.46 -28.91 -3.38
C PHE A 561 -7.24 -28.22 -4.72
N LEU A 562 -7.61 -26.94 -4.87
CA LEU A 562 -7.39 -26.17 -6.10
C LEU A 562 -5.90 -26.00 -6.43
N MET A 563 -5.05 -25.79 -5.41
CA MET A 563 -3.61 -25.65 -5.59
C MET A 563 -2.93 -26.95 -6.05
N ASP A 564 -3.51 -28.12 -5.78
CA ASP A 564 -2.97 -29.43 -6.16
C ASP A 564 -3.51 -29.98 -7.51
N LEU A 565 -4.43 -29.28 -8.18
CA LEU A 565 -4.97 -29.68 -9.49
C LEU A 565 -3.99 -29.37 -10.63
N PRO A 566 -3.92 -30.16 -11.71
CA PRO A 566 -3.04 -29.86 -12.83
C PRO A 566 -3.46 -28.58 -13.56
N GLU A 567 -4.76 -28.39 -13.78
CA GLU A 567 -5.34 -27.31 -14.59
C GLU A 567 -6.69 -26.88 -14.00
N ILE A 568 -7.00 -25.58 -13.97
CA ILE A 568 -8.30 -25.08 -13.48
C ILE A 568 -8.97 -24.34 -14.64
N PRO A 569 -10.14 -24.81 -15.13
CA PRO A 569 -10.89 -24.12 -16.20
C PRO A 569 -11.36 -22.74 -15.74
N VAL A 570 -11.34 -21.77 -16.68
CA VAL A 570 -11.71 -20.36 -16.41
C VAL A 570 -13.16 -20.24 -15.88
N ASP A 571 -14.08 -21.03 -16.41
CA ASP A 571 -15.48 -21.11 -15.95
C ASP A 571 -15.59 -21.38 -14.43
N GLU A 572 -14.68 -22.19 -13.87
CA GLU A 572 -14.72 -22.56 -12.46
C GLU A 572 -14.06 -21.50 -11.56
N ILE A 573 -13.32 -20.54 -12.13
CA ILE A 573 -12.82 -19.36 -11.41
C ILE A 573 -14.00 -18.41 -11.13
N HIS A 574 -14.94 -18.27 -12.06
CA HIS A 574 -16.20 -17.53 -11.82
C HIS A 574 -17.10 -18.19 -10.75
N ARG A 575 -16.88 -19.46 -10.37
CA ARG A 575 -17.55 -20.04 -9.19
C ARG A 575 -17.05 -19.40 -7.89
N LEU A 576 -15.79 -19.01 -7.81
CA LEU A 576 -15.21 -18.34 -6.65
C LEU A 576 -15.77 -16.92 -6.47
N GLU A 577 -16.20 -16.28 -7.56
CA GLU A 577 -16.98 -15.04 -7.56
C GLU A 577 -18.29 -15.24 -6.78
N THR A 578 -19.06 -16.28 -7.09
CA THR A 578 -20.29 -16.62 -6.34
C THR A 578 -20.01 -16.90 -4.86
N MET A 579 -18.91 -17.58 -4.54
CA MET A 579 -18.49 -17.80 -3.14
C MET A 579 -18.08 -16.51 -2.43
N ALA A 580 -17.48 -15.55 -3.14
CA ALA A 580 -17.11 -14.24 -2.59
C ALA A 580 -18.35 -13.35 -2.31
N LEU A 581 -19.45 -13.55 -3.03
CA LEU A 581 -20.73 -12.86 -2.79
C LEU A 581 -21.51 -13.46 -1.60
N ASN A 582 -21.31 -14.75 -1.29
CA ASN A 582 -21.96 -15.43 -0.16
C ASN A 582 -21.33 -15.02 1.18
N ALA A 583 -22.10 -14.42 2.10
CA ALA A 583 -21.59 -13.93 3.39
C ALA A 583 -20.84 -14.99 4.22
N ASP A 584 -21.33 -16.24 4.27
CA ASP A 584 -20.73 -17.34 5.03
C ASP A 584 -19.45 -17.95 4.39
N GLN A 585 -19.13 -17.53 3.17
CA GLN A 585 -18.02 -18.04 2.35
C GLN A 585 -17.10 -16.92 1.82
N MET A 586 -17.46 -15.66 2.04
CA MET A 586 -16.77 -14.47 1.52
C MET A 586 -15.26 -14.48 1.84
N GLN A 587 -14.88 -14.86 3.07
CA GLN A 587 -13.46 -14.90 3.44
C GLN A 587 -12.71 -16.01 2.70
N LEU A 588 -13.34 -17.17 2.52
CA LEU A 588 -12.78 -18.29 1.75
C LEU A 588 -12.66 -17.95 0.25
N GLY A 589 -13.68 -17.31 -0.34
CA GLY A 589 -13.65 -16.85 -1.73
C GLY A 589 -12.51 -15.85 -1.98
N PHE A 590 -12.45 -14.78 -1.18
CA PHE A 590 -11.40 -13.76 -1.31
C PHE A 590 -10.00 -14.24 -0.91
N SER A 591 -9.85 -15.21 0.00
CA SER A 591 -8.54 -15.83 0.24
C SER A 591 -8.14 -16.72 -0.94
N THR A 592 -9.04 -17.54 -1.46
CA THR A 592 -8.75 -18.46 -2.56
C THR A 592 -8.36 -17.70 -3.84
N LEU A 593 -9.13 -16.69 -4.23
CA LEU A 593 -8.80 -15.82 -5.38
C LEU A 593 -7.42 -15.16 -5.24
N ARG A 594 -7.10 -14.65 -4.04
CA ARG A 594 -5.80 -14.01 -3.75
C ARG A 594 -4.62 -14.97 -3.90
N GLU A 595 -4.74 -16.18 -3.32
CA GLU A 595 -3.67 -17.18 -3.41
C GLU A 595 -3.52 -17.70 -4.84
N LEU A 596 -4.61 -17.83 -5.62
CA LEU A 596 -4.54 -18.19 -7.04
C LEU A 596 -3.80 -17.14 -7.89
N VAL A 597 -4.05 -15.85 -7.67
CA VAL A 597 -3.34 -14.76 -8.37
C VAL A 597 -1.83 -14.78 -8.09
N ILE A 598 -1.44 -15.04 -6.84
CA ILE A 598 -0.03 -15.05 -6.44
C ILE A 598 0.68 -16.35 -6.85
N LEU A 599 0.11 -17.50 -6.50
CA LEU A 599 0.78 -18.81 -6.58
C LEU A 599 0.56 -19.57 -7.91
N ARG A 600 -0.35 -19.14 -8.79
CA ARG A 600 -0.58 -19.78 -10.10
C ARG A 600 -0.62 -18.77 -11.27
N PRO A 601 0.51 -18.54 -11.96
CA PRO A 601 0.57 -17.69 -13.14
C PRO A 601 -0.44 -18.04 -14.25
N SER A 602 -0.76 -19.33 -14.43
CA SER A 602 -1.67 -19.80 -15.50
C SER A 602 -3.13 -19.39 -15.34
N VAL A 603 -3.58 -19.08 -14.12
CA VAL A 603 -4.97 -18.63 -13.83
C VAL A 603 -5.02 -17.20 -13.30
N ARG A 604 -3.84 -16.60 -13.05
CA ARG A 604 -3.66 -15.23 -12.59
C ARG A 604 -4.50 -14.18 -13.33
N PRO A 605 -4.55 -14.09 -14.68
CA PRO A 605 -5.34 -13.06 -15.36
C PRO A 605 -6.83 -13.21 -15.05
N SER A 606 -7.39 -14.42 -15.17
CA SER A 606 -8.81 -14.67 -14.90
C SER A 606 -9.19 -14.47 -13.43
N ALA A 607 -8.34 -14.88 -12.49
CA ALA A 607 -8.58 -14.65 -11.06
C ALA A 607 -8.43 -13.16 -10.67
N LEU A 608 -7.56 -12.43 -11.35
CA LEU A 608 -7.43 -10.98 -11.20
C LEU A 608 -8.65 -10.27 -11.77
N ASP A 609 -9.13 -10.63 -12.96
CA ASP A 609 -10.34 -10.06 -13.59
C ASP A 609 -11.56 -10.17 -12.67
N VAL A 610 -11.75 -11.33 -12.02
CA VAL A 610 -12.82 -11.52 -11.01
C VAL A 610 -12.64 -10.55 -9.82
N LEU A 611 -11.42 -10.39 -9.28
CA LEU A 611 -11.16 -9.45 -8.18
C LEU A 611 -11.34 -7.98 -8.60
N LEU A 612 -10.97 -7.62 -9.84
CA LEU A 612 -11.17 -6.30 -10.41
C LEU A 612 -12.67 -6.01 -10.62
N GLY A 613 -13.45 -6.96 -11.11
CA GLY A 613 -14.91 -6.86 -11.21
C GLY A 613 -15.56 -6.63 -9.84
N LEU A 614 -15.22 -7.46 -8.85
CA LEU A 614 -15.70 -7.32 -7.46
C LEU A 614 -15.29 -5.98 -6.82
N SER A 615 -14.22 -5.32 -7.29
CA SER A 615 -13.83 -3.98 -6.82
C SER A 615 -14.75 -2.84 -7.31
N THR A 616 -15.71 -3.13 -8.18
CA THR A 616 -16.76 -2.20 -8.65
C THR A 616 -18.16 -2.57 -8.15
N HIS A 617 -18.28 -3.56 -7.26
CA HIS A 617 -19.56 -4.11 -6.80
C HIS A 617 -20.43 -3.11 -6.02
N GLU A 618 -21.76 -3.11 -6.16
CA GLU A 618 -22.65 -2.17 -5.44
C GLU A 618 -22.56 -2.29 -3.91
N ASP A 619 -22.62 -3.51 -3.36
CA ASP A 619 -22.40 -3.74 -1.92
C ASP A 619 -20.96 -3.34 -1.53
N LYS A 620 -20.89 -2.37 -0.63
CA LYS A 620 -19.68 -1.85 -0.02
C LYS A 620 -18.84 -2.94 0.68
N ARG A 621 -19.44 -3.99 1.25
CA ARG A 621 -18.69 -5.06 1.96
C ARG A 621 -17.82 -5.85 0.98
N VAL A 622 -18.44 -6.40 -0.07
CA VAL A 622 -17.76 -7.11 -1.16
C VAL A 622 -16.71 -6.21 -1.80
N ARG A 623 -17.10 -4.97 -2.13
CA ARG A 623 -16.22 -4.00 -2.77
C ARG A 623 -14.98 -3.66 -1.93
N ASN A 624 -15.16 -3.41 -0.63
CA ASN A 624 -14.05 -3.15 0.28
C ASN A 624 -13.12 -4.37 0.42
N ALA A 625 -13.65 -5.59 0.49
CA ALA A 625 -12.84 -6.80 0.58
C ALA A 625 -11.96 -7.01 -0.68
N ALA A 626 -12.52 -6.72 -1.86
CA ALA A 626 -11.78 -6.72 -3.13
C ALA A 626 -10.70 -5.62 -3.16
N ILE A 627 -11.07 -4.36 -2.88
CA ILE A 627 -10.13 -3.21 -2.87
C ILE A 627 -9.01 -3.41 -1.84
N MET A 628 -9.31 -3.91 -0.63
CA MET A 628 -8.30 -4.22 0.40
C MET A 628 -7.40 -5.41 0.03
N THR A 629 -7.81 -6.26 -0.91
CA THR A 629 -6.97 -7.32 -1.46
C THR A 629 -6.04 -6.74 -2.54
N LEU A 630 -6.59 -6.01 -3.52
CA LEU A 630 -5.82 -5.36 -4.60
C LEU A 630 -4.79 -4.35 -4.06
N LYS A 631 -5.17 -3.54 -3.06
CA LYS A 631 -4.29 -2.56 -2.39
C LYS A 631 -3.08 -3.20 -1.69
N LYS A 632 -3.07 -4.51 -1.43
CA LYS A 632 -1.87 -5.19 -0.89
C LYS A 632 -0.79 -5.39 -1.95
N TRP A 633 -1.15 -5.41 -3.23
CA TRP A 633 -0.24 -5.66 -4.33
C TRP A 633 0.31 -4.39 -4.97
N VAL A 634 -0.38 -3.26 -4.86
CA VAL A 634 0.10 -1.96 -5.34
C VAL A 634 0.79 -1.21 -4.19
N PRO A 635 2.02 -0.65 -4.36
CA PRO A 635 2.95 -0.81 -5.48
C PRO A 635 3.89 -2.04 -5.31
N ASP A 636 3.68 -2.86 -4.28
CA ASP A 636 4.64 -3.86 -3.79
C ASP A 636 4.89 -5.05 -4.75
N VAL A 637 4.04 -5.27 -5.74
CA VAL A 637 4.13 -6.36 -6.75
C VAL A 637 4.04 -5.74 -8.15
N ALA A 638 5.18 -5.59 -8.82
CA ALA A 638 5.28 -4.90 -10.11
C ALA A 638 4.37 -5.52 -11.20
N GLU A 639 4.41 -6.85 -11.37
CA GLU A 639 3.62 -7.60 -12.38
C GLU A 639 2.11 -7.34 -12.33
N LEU A 640 1.58 -7.02 -11.14
CA LEU A 640 0.17 -6.76 -10.92
C LEU A 640 -0.14 -5.25 -10.86
N SER A 641 0.84 -4.42 -10.46
CA SER A 641 0.60 -3.01 -10.16
C SER A 641 0.17 -2.22 -11.38
N ASP A 642 0.89 -2.33 -12.49
CA ASP A 642 0.57 -1.62 -13.73
C ASP A 642 -0.82 -2.01 -14.26
N THR A 643 -1.15 -3.31 -14.18
CA THR A 643 -2.44 -3.87 -14.58
C THR A 643 -3.60 -3.34 -13.73
N ILE A 644 -3.43 -3.31 -12.39
CA ILE A 644 -4.45 -2.81 -11.45
C ILE A 644 -4.63 -1.29 -11.57
N VAL A 645 -3.54 -0.54 -11.76
CA VAL A 645 -3.58 0.92 -11.95
C VAL A 645 -4.24 1.26 -13.29
N ALA A 646 -3.88 0.57 -14.38
CA ALA A 646 -4.50 0.76 -15.69
C ALA A 646 -6.01 0.47 -15.65
N PHE A 647 -6.43 -0.60 -14.96
CA PHE A 647 -7.85 -0.87 -14.72
C PHE A 647 -8.52 0.28 -13.97
N ALA A 648 -7.95 0.71 -12.82
CA ALA A 648 -8.51 1.78 -12.00
C ALA A 648 -8.65 3.12 -12.74
N VAL A 649 -7.74 3.43 -13.66
CA VAL A 649 -7.85 4.59 -14.56
C VAL A 649 -8.95 4.37 -15.60
N SER A 650 -9.00 3.21 -16.27
CA SER A 650 -10.02 2.90 -17.29
C SER A 650 -11.47 2.90 -16.75
N VAL A 651 -11.65 2.61 -15.47
CA VAL A 651 -12.94 2.72 -14.78
C VAL A 651 -13.34 4.20 -14.62
N ILE A 652 -12.38 5.08 -14.35
CA ILE A 652 -12.62 6.52 -14.20
C ILE A 652 -12.84 7.22 -15.55
N GLU A 653 -12.23 6.74 -16.64
CA GLU A 653 -12.51 7.20 -18.00
C GLU A 653 -13.99 7.07 -18.38
N ARG A 654 -14.73 6.11 -17.80
CA ARG A 654 -16.19 5.98 -17.99
C ARG A 654 -17.02 7.09 -17.35
N LEU A 655 -16.42 7.94 -16.50
CA LEU A 655 -17.03 9.15 -15.96
C LEU A 655 -16.89 10.36 -16.89
N GLU A 656 -16.12 10.26 -17.97
CA GLU A 656 -15.97 11.34 -18.95
C GLU A 656 -17.26 11.60 -19.73
N VAL A 657 -17.36 12.81 -20.31
CA VAL A 657 -18.47 13.15 -21.20
C VAL A 657 -18.34 12.34 -22.49
N ALA A 658 -19.25 11.37 -22.69
CA ALA A 658 -19.27 10.58 -23.91
C ALA A 658 -19.39 11.48 -25.15
N PRO A 659 -18.57 11.27 -26.21
CA PRO A 659 -18.76 11.97 -27.46
C PRO A 659 -20.15 11.64 -28.00
N ALA A 660 -20.87 12.65 -28.49
CA ALA A 660 -22.17 12.45 -29.10
C ALA A 660 -22.02 11.45 -30.26
N LYS A 661 -22.84 10.39 -30.25
CA LYS A 661 -22.90 9.45 -31.39
C LYS A 661 -23.52 10.16 -32.58
N GLU A 662 -22.69 10.68 -33.47
CA GLU A 662 -23.11 11.05 -34.81
C GLU A 662 -23.48 9.79 -35.60
N GLY A 663 -24.62 9.81 -36.31
CA GLY A 663 -24.91 8.83 -37.37
C GLY A 663 -25.85 7.67 -37.04
N SER A 664 -27.13 7.98 -36.81
CA SER A 664 -28.23 7.23 -37.46
C SER A 664 -29.49 8.11 -37.52
N GLU A 665 -29.58 8.94 -38.56
CA GLU A 665 -30.86 9.52 -38.98
C GLU A 665 -31.75 8.43 -39.64
N ASP A 666 -32.96 8.83 -40.05
CA ASP A 666 -34.00 8.07 -40.76
C ASP A 666 -34.84 7.07 -39.90
N LEU A 667 -36.19 7.15 -39.82
CA LEU A 667 -37.18 7.90 -40.62
C LEU A 667 -38.37 8.49 -39.82
N LYS A 668 -38.98 9.47 -40.50
CA LYS A 668 -40.08 10.40 -40.17
C LYS A 668 -41.42 9.79 -39.68
N GLU A 669 -42.19 10.66 -39.02
CA GLU A 669 -43.64 10.58 -38.80
C GLU A 669 -44.44 10.50 -40.13
N SER A 670 -45.60 9.83 -40.11
CA SER A 670 -46.79 10.26 -40.87
C SER A 670 -48.09 9.53 -40.45
N GLY A 671 -49.00 10.27 -39.82
CA GLY A 671 -50.45 10.29 -40.09
C GLY A 671 -51.31 9.02 -40.22
N GLY A 672 -52.30 8.90 -39.33
CA GLY A 672 -53.71 8.94 -39.76
C GLY A 672 -54.45 7.63 -40.09
N ASP A 673 -55.09 7.07 -39.07
CA ASP A 673 -56.47 6.51 -39.05
C ASP A 673 -57.02 5.72 -40.26
N HIS A 674 -57.27 4.42 -40.05
CA HIS A 674 -58.48 3.71 -40.50
C HIS A 674 -58.75 2.52 -39.55
N GLY A 675 -60.00 2.37 -39.08
CA GLY A 675 -60.39 1.39 -38.04
C GLY A 675 -60.90 0.03 -38.56
N GLY A 676 -61.24 -0.87 -37.63
CA GLY A 676 -61.83 -2.18 -37.95
C GLY A 676 -61.67 -3.26 -36.88
N GLU A 677 -62.44 -3.13 -35.79
CA GLU A 677 -62.92 -4.13 -34.82
C GLU A 677 -62.24 -5.52 -34.62
N ALA A 678 -61.90 -5.77 -33.35
CA ALA A 678 -61.99 -7.04 -32.60
C ALA A 678 -61.25 -8.31 -33.07
N ASP A 679 -60.27 -8.78 -32.28
CA ASP A 679 -60.58 -9.79 -31.24
C ASP A 679 -59.48 -9.95 -30.16
N MET A 680 -59.85 -10.60 -29.06
CA MET A 680 -59.09 -10.80 -27.82
C MET A 680 -57.64 -11.34 -27.96
N ALA A 681 -56.65 -10.63 -27.42
CA ALA A 681 -55.32 -11.19 -27.08
C ALA A 681 -54.71 -10.49 -25.84
N MET A 682 -53.86 -11.20 -25.10
CA MET A 682 -53.47 -10.89 -23.72
C MET A 682 -52.65 -9.60 -23.53
N ASP A 683 -52.80 -9.03 -22.33
CA ASP A 683 -51.84 -8.17 -21.64
C ASP A 683 -50.45 -8.85 -21.59
N ALA A 684 -49.62 -8.56 -22.60
CA ALA A 684 -48.24 -9.01 -22.66
C ALA A 684 -47.36 -8.02 -21.89
N THR A 685 -47.27 -8.23 -20.58
CA THR A 685 -46.25 -7.62 -19.71
C THR A 685 -44.90 -7.68 -20.44
N PRO A 686 -44.14 -6.57 -20.58
CA PRO A 686 -42.81 -6.63 -21.16
C PRO A 686 -41.98 -7.67 -20.38
N PRO A 687 -41.20 -8.52 -21.07
CA PRO A 687 -40.46 -9.59 -20.41
C PRO A 687 -39.59 -8.99 -19.30
N PRO A 688 -39.55 -9.61 -18.10
CA PRO A 688 -38.78 -9.05 -16.99
C PRO A 688 -37.32 -8.93 -17.41
N THR A 689 -36.82 -7.71 -17.44
CA THR A 689 -35.41 -7.42 -17.73
C THR A 689 -34.57 -8.26 -16.78
N GLU A 690 -33.74 -9.15 -17.32
CA GLU A 690 -32.88 -10.00 -16.49
C GLU A 690 -32.07 -9.09 -15.54
N PRO A 691 -32.00 -9.41 -14.24
CA PRO A 691 -31.28 -8.58 -13.29
C PRO A 691 -29.80 -8.56 -13.65
N LYS A 692 -29.34 -7.46 -14.27
CA LYS A 692 -27.93 -7.22 -14.55
C LYS A 692 -27.17 -7.37 -13.22
N PRO A 693 -26.07 -8.16 -13.16
CA PRO A 693 -25.31 -8.30 -11.92
C PRO A 693 -24.68 -6.96 -11.51
N PRO A 694 -24.56 -6.69 -10.20
CA PRO A 694 -24.27 -5.36 -9.65
C PRO A 694 -22.78 -4.96 -9.70
N PHE A 695 -22.05 -5.38 -10.74
CA PHE A 695 -20.61 -5.16 -10.91
C PHE A 695 -20.18 -5.25 -12.38
N ALA A 696 -19.04 -4.64 -12.69
CA ALA A 696 -18.42 -4.64 -14.01
C ALA A 696 -18.06 -6.05 -14.49
N LEU A 697 -18.36 -6.37 -15.75
CA LEU A 697 -17.78 -7.53 -16.42
C LEU A 697 -16.37 -7.17 -16.89
N VAL A 698 -15.35 -7.77 -16.30
CA VAL A 698 -13.94 -7.53 -16.61
C VAL A 698 -13.37 -8.68 -17.42
N LYS A 699 -12.57 -8.36 -18.44
CA LYS A 699 -11.69 -9.30 -19.16
C LYS A 699 -10.39 -8.58 -19.50
N ASP A 700 -9.26 -9.26 -19.35
CA ASP A 700 -7.92 -8.74 -19.66
C ASP A 700 -7.65 -7.39 -18.96
N ALA A 701 -8.06 -7.30 -17.69
CA ALA A 701 -8.04 -6.11 -16.84
C ALA A 701 -8.70 -4.87 -17.46
N ARG A 702 -9.76 -5.05 -18.26
CA ARG A 702 -10.60 -3.98 -18.80
C ARG A 702 -12.07 -4.27 -18.58
N VAL A 703 -12.85 -3.25 -18.26
CA VAL A 703 -14.31 -3.39 -18.21
C VAL A 703 -14.84 -3.52 -19.64
N VAL A 704 -15.48 -4.65 -19.93
CA VAL A 704 -16.12 -4.95 -21.22
C VAL A 704 -17.55 -4.40 -21.24
N ASP A 705 -18.31 -4.64 -20.17
CA ASP A 705 -19.75 -4.35 -20.09
C ASP A 705 -20.17 -4.14 -18.61
N ARG A 706 -21.44 -3.79 -18.37
CA ARG A 706 -22.12 -3.74 -17.06
C ARG A 706 -21.59 -2.69 -16.08
N LEU A 707 -21.04 -1.60 -16.61
CA LEU A 707 -20.73 -0.41 -15.83
C LEU A 707 -21.12 0.83 -16.63
N ASP A 708 -22.41 1.16 -16.54
CA ASP A 708 -23.05 2.30 -17.23
C ASP A 708 -22.68 3.64 -16.54
N PRO A 709 -22.66 4.78 -17.27
CA PRO A 709 -22.29 6.07 -16.69
C PRO A 709 -23.19 6.45 -15.49
N PRO A 710 -22.61 6.73 -14.30
CA PRO A 710 -23.38 6.78 -13.07
C PRO A 710 -24.17 8.08 -12.89
N THR A 711 -25.46 7.93 -12.64
CA THR A 711 -26.38 9.03 -12.27
C THR A 711 -26.54 9.22 -10.76
N THR A 712 -25.87 8.39 -9.95
CA THR A 712 -25.97 8.38 -8.48
C THR A 712 -24.59 8.46 -7.82
N LEU A 713 -24.53 9.00 -6.59
CA LEU A 713 -23.31 9.05 -5.79
C LEU A 713 -22.73 7.65 -5.52
N SER A 714 -23.58 6.62 -5.35
CA SER A 714 -23.13 5.23 -5.20
C SER A 714 -22.43 4.74 -6.47
N GLY A 715 -23.02 5.04 -7.63
CA GLY A 715 -22.41 4.75 -8.93
C GLY A 715 -21.05 5.42 -9.09
N VAL A 716 -20.93 6.72 -8.80
CA VAL A 716 -19.62 7.41 -8.86
C VAL A 716 -18.64 6.80 -7.85
N THR A 717 -19.10 6.39 -6.67
CA THR A 717 -18.26 5.71 -5.67
C THR A 717 -17.68 4.41 -6.22
N GLN A 718 -18.47 3.56 -6.89
CA GLN A 718 -17.99 2.33 -7.53
C GLN A 718 -16.89 2.59 -8.57
N HIS A 719 -16.91 3.75 -9.23
CA HIS A 719 -15.94 4.09 -10.26
C HIS A 719 -14.62 4.64 -9.70
N VAL A 720 -14.64 5.36 -8.58
CA VAL A 720 -13.43 6.07 -8.06
C VAL A 720 -12.85 5.44 -6.79
N GLU A 721 -13.61 4.64 -6.02
CA GLU A 721 -13.15 4.15 -4.70
C GLU A 721 -11.88 3.28 -4.78
N LEU A 722 -11.69 2.50 -5.85
CA LEU A 722 -10.44 1.77 -6.09
C LEU A 722 -9.25 2.74 -6.23
N LEU A 723 -9.28 3.71 -7.17
CA LEU A 723 -8.15 4.63 -7.36
C LEU A 723 -7.90 5.47 -6.10
N LEU A 724 -8.95 5.96 -5.43
CA LEU A 724 -8.82 6.70 -4.17
C LEU A 724 -8.14 5.85 -3.08
N ALA A 725 -8.44 4.55 -2.99
CA ALA A 725 -7.81 3.65 -2.04
C ALA A 725 -6.34 3.36 -2.37
N LEU A 726 -5.98 3.31 -3.66
CA LEU A 726 -4.60 3.15 -4.15
C LEU A 726 -3.77 4.43 -3.90
N CYS A 727 -4.34 5.63 -4.15
CA CYS A 727 -3.70 6.93 -3.89
C CYS A 727 -3.21 7.12 -2.44
N VAL A 728 -3.74 6.38 -1.47
CA VAL A 728 -3.25 6.39 -0.06
C VAL A 728 -1.86 5.74 0.05
N LYS A 729 -1.57 4.72 -0.76
CA LYS A 729 -0.27 4.02 -0.80
C LYS A 729 0.68 4.64 -1.82
N GLU A 730 0.15 4.99 -3.00
CA GLU A 730 0.93 5.62 -4.07
C GLU A 730 0.33 6.98 -4.46
N PRO A 731 0.76 8.08 -3.81
CA PRO A 731 0.17 9.40 -4.03
C PRO A 731 0.48 10.02 -5.40
N ARG A 732 1.36 9.39 -6.22
CA ARG A 732 1.56 9.76 -7.63
C ARG A 732 0.29 9.56 -8.46
N LEU A 733 -0.55 8.61 -8.08
CA LEU A 733 -1.84 8.31 -8.73
C LEU A 733 -2.86 9.46 -8.59
N LEU A 734 -2.58 10.48 -7.76
CA LEU A 734 -3.33 11.74 -7.76
C LEU A 734 -3.23 12.48 -9.09
N LYS A 735 -2.09 12.41 -9.80
CA LYS A 735 -1.92 13.15 -11.06
C LYS A 735 -2.88 12.66 -12.15
N PRO A 736 -2.98 11.35 -12.47
CA PRO A 736 -4.03 10.82 -13.34
C PRO A 736 -5.45 11.23 -12.91
N LEU A 737 -5.79 11.11 -11.61
CA LEU A 737 -7.12 11.50 -11.11
C LEU A 737 -7.48 12.97 -11.44
N PHE A 738 -6.50 13.88 -11.31
CA PHE A 738 -6.68 15.28 -11.62
C PHE A 738 -6.64 15.57 -13.13
N GLU A 739 -5.97 14.75 -13.94
CA GLU A 739 -5.92 14.86 -15.42
C GLU A 739 -7.22 14.43 -16.10
N HIS A 740 -7.96 13.49 -15.51
CA HIS A 740 -9.29 13.09 -15.98
C HIS A 740 -10.42 13.97 -15.42
N TYR A 741 -10.27 14.56 -14.23
CA TYR A 741 -11.32 15.40 -13.60
C TYR A 741 -11.95 16.48 -14.53
N PRO A 742 -11.18 17.26 -15.33
CA PRO A 742 -11.76 18.25 -16.24
C PRO A 742 -12.67 17.68 -17.32
N ARG A 743 -12.51 16.39 -17.67
CA ARG A 743 -13.29 15.67 -18.70
C ARG A 743 -14.50 14.96 -18.13
N MET A 744 -14.57 14.78 -16.80
CA MET A 744 -15.69 14.15 -16.12
C MET A 744 -17.00 14.95 -16.25
N GLN A 745 -18.13 14.25 -16.22
CA GLN A 745 -19.45 14.86 -16.18
C GLN A 745 -19.61 15.77 -14.94
N PRO A 746 -20.31 16.92 -15.02
CA PRO A 746 -20.40 17.88 -13.90
C PRO A 746 -20.93 17.31 -12.58
N TYR A 747 -21.81 16.31 -12.64
CA TYR A 747 -22.31 15.60 -11.45
C TYR A 747 -21.22 14.70 -10.82
N ALA A 748 -20.44 13.99 -11.65
CA ALA A 748 -19.33 13.16 -11.21
C ALA A 748 -18.20 14.01 -10.59
N GLN A 749 -17.92 15.19 -11.16
CA GLN A 749 -17.00 16.17 -10.56
C GLN A 749 -17.43 16.58 -9.14
N GLY A 750 -18.70 16.94 -8.96
CA GLY A 750 -19.25 17.29 -7.64
C GLY A 750 -19.19 16.14 -6.64
N SER A 751 -19.50 14.92 -7.10
CA SER A 751 -19.39 13.71 -6.28
C SER A 751 -17.93 13.40 -5.88
N LEU A 752 -16.95 13.62 -6.77
CA LEU A 752 -15.53 13.45 -6.45
C LEU A 752 -15.05 14.47 -5.39
N GLU A 753 -15.52 15.72 -5.44
CA GLU A 753 -15.22 16.75 -4.43
C GLU A 753 -15.70 16.40 -3.01
N GLU A 754 -16.67 15.49 -2.89
CA GLU A 754 -17.11 14.89 -1.63
C GLU A 754 -16.29 13.64 -1.27
N LEU A 755 -16.09 12.73 -2.23
CA LEU A 755 -15.40 11.45 -2.03
C LEU A 755 -13.89 11.58 -1.78
N ILE A 756 -13.24 12.67 -2.22
CA ILE A 756 -11.80 12.89 -2.01
C ILE A 756 -11.45 13.32 -0.57
N VAL A 757 -12.43 13.70 0.25
CA VAL A 757 -12.22 14.22 1.62
C VAL A 757 -11.42 13.27 2.54
N PRO A 758 -11.71 11.96 2.61
CA PRO A 758 -10.94 11.04 3.46
C PRO A 758 -9.49 10.87 2.97
N LEU A 759 -9.27 10.86 1.65
CA LEU A 759 -7.94 10.74 1.05
C LEU A 759 -7.06 11.94 1.41
N MET A 760 -7.56 13.17 1.22
CA MET A 760 -6.78 14.37 1.54
C MET A 760 -6.47 14.47 3.04
N ARG A 761 -7.40 14.05 3.91
CA ARG A 761 -7.17 13.99 5.36
C ARG A 761 -6.13 12.92 5.75
N ALA A 762 -6.09 11.79 5.05
CA ALA A 762 -5.13 10.72 5.30
C ALA A 762 -3.70 11.10 4.85
N LEU A 763 -3.55 11.78 3.71
CA LEU A 763 -2.25 12.24 3.22
C LEU A 763 -1.73 13.45 4.01
N GLY A 764 -2.58 14.45 4.25
CA GLY A 764 -2.24 15.65 4.99
C GLY A 764 -1.36 16.65 4.22
N ILE A 765 -1.29 17.88 4.76
CA ILE A 765 -0.79 19.07 4.05
C ILE A 765 0.73 19.08 3.78
N LYS A 766 1.49 18.20 4.45
CA LYS A 766 2.95 18.10 4.30
C LYS A 766 3.40 17.00 3.35
N HIS A 767 2.47 16.20 2.81
CA HIS A 767 2.82 15.04 2.02
C HIS A 767 3.48 15.43 0.68
N PRO A 768 4.64 14.84 0.29
CA PRO A 768 5.38 15.27 -0.91
C PRO A 768 4.54 15.19 -2.18
N GLY A 769 3.80 14.10 -2.41
CA GLY A 769 2.91 13.97 -3.58
C GLY A 769 1.75 14.99 -3.60
N VAL A 770 1.33 15.53 -2.45
CA VAL A 770 0.34 16.62 -2.39
C VAL A 770 0.99 17.96 -2.73
N LEU A 771 2.24 18.19 -2.28
CA LEU A 771 3.01 19.38 -2.65
C LEU A 771 3.38 19.40 -4.14
N GLU A 772 3.73 18.24 -4.71
CA GLU A 772 3.99 18.05 -6.14
C GLU A 772 2.73 18.37 -6.96
N LEU A 773 1.58 17.79 -6.59
CA LEU A 773 0.28 18.11 -7.20
C LEU A 773 -0.06 19.61 -7.10
N LEU A 774 0.18 20.26 -5.96
CA LEU A 774 -0.07 21.69 -5.79
C LEU A 774 0.89 22.58 -6.60
N GLY A 775 2.06 22.06 -7.01
CA GLY A 775 3.01 22.74 -7.89
C GLY A 775 2.80 22.50 -9.39
N ASP A 776 2.19 21.36 -9.76
CA ASP A 776 1.90 20.95 -11.15
C ASP A 776 0.56 20.21 -11.27
N PHE A 777 -0.55 20.95 -11.10
CA PHE A 777 -1.91 20.43 -11.34
C PHE A 777 -2.39 20.80 -12.74
N PRO A 778 -3.16 19.95 -13.44
CA PRO A 778 -3.68 20.23 -14.77
C PRO A 778 -4.71 21.37 -14.80
N ALA A 779 -4.87 22.00 -15.96
CA ALA A 779 -5.85 23.07 -16.17
C ALA A 779 -7.29 22.53 -16.04
N GLY A 780 -8.20 23.31 -15.44
CA GLY A 780 -9.58 22.88 -15.19
C GLY A 780 -9.78 22.09 -13.89
N SER A 781 -8.70 21.58 -13.27
CA SER A 781 -8.77 20.96 -11.92
C SER A 781 -8.78 21.97 -10.77
N ASP A 782 -8.83 23.26 -11.08
CA ASP A 782 -8.78 24.40 -10.16
C ASP A 782 -9.81 24.30 -9.00
N LYS A 783 -11.03 23.84 -9.29
CA LYS A 783 -12.10 23.65 -8.30
C LYS A 783 -11.78 22.50 -7.32
N LEU A 784 -11.25 21.38 -7.81
CA LEU A 784 -10.84 20.24 -7.01
C LEU A 784 -9.61 20.58 -6.15
N VAL A 785 -8.65 21.34 -6.68
CA VAL A 785 -7.50 21.83 -5.91
C VAL A 785 -7.93 22.77 -4.80
N LEU A 786 -8.82 23.73 -5.05
CA LEU A 786 -9.37 24.60 -4.00
C LEU A 786 -10.07 23.77 -2.91
N ARG A 787 -10.88 22.78 -3.30
CA ARG A 787 -11.51 21.86 -2.35
C ARG A 787 -10.48 21.11 -1.51
N CYS A 788 -9.40 20.62 -2.12
CA CYS A 788 -8.29 19.97 -1.41
C CYS A 788 -7.59 20.93 -0.43
N ILE A 789 -7.31 22.16 -0.85
CA ILE A 789 -6.73 23.21 0.01
C ILE A 789 -7.64 23.50 1.20
N ASP A 790 -8.95 23.65 1.01
CA ASP A 790 -9.92 23.86 2.09
C ASP A 790 -9.94 22.71 3.11
N ILE A 791 -9.88 21.46 2.63
CA ILE A 791 -9.82 20.25 3.48
C ILE A 791 -8.51 20.19 4.27
N LEU A 792 -7.38 20.52 3.63
CA LEU A 792 -6.05 20.46 4.22
C LEU A 792 -5.74 21.62 5.17
N ALA A 793 -6.38 22.78 4.97
CA ALA A 793 -6.20 23.94 5.83
C ALA A 793 -6.95 23.82 7.16
N ASP A 794 -8.11 23.16 7.18
CA ASP A 794 -9.02 23.01 8.35
C ASP A 794 -9.11 24.26 9.25
N LYS A 795 -9.45 25.40 8.61
CA LYS A 795 -9.56 26.74 9.22
C LYS A 795 -8.26 27.35 9.76
N SER A 796 -7.11 26.70 9.60
CA SER A 796 -5.79 27.24 9.92
C SER A 796 -5.19 28.05 8.75
N LYS A 797 -4.17 28.86 9.02
CA LYS A 797 -3.44 29.60 7.98
C LYS A 797 -2.53 28.64 7.21
N LEU A 798 -2.60 28.70 5.87
CA LEU A 798 -1.76 27.86 5.01
C LEU A 798 -0.26 28.12 5.23
N PRO A 799 0.58 27.07 5.23
CA PRO A 799 2.03 27.19 5.27
C PRO A 799 2.62 28.03 4.11
N SER A 800 3.65 28.82 4.40
CA SER A 800 4.28 29.74 3.44
C SER A 800 4.90 29.05 2.22
N ASN A 801 5.37 27.81 2.37
CA ASN A 801 5.88 27.00 1.26
C ASN A 801 4.77 26.61 0.25
N ILE A 802 3.54 26.37 0.71
CA ILE A 802 2.41 26.09 -0.18
C ILE A 802 1.96 27.35 -0.90
N ILE A 803 1.92 28.48 -0.19
CA ILE A 803 1.67 29.79 -0.82
C ILE A 803 2.73 30.10 -1.89
N ALA A 804 3.99 29.74 -1.67
CA ALA A 804 5.05 29.88 -2.67
C ALA A 804 4.83 28.98 -3.91
N LEU A 805 4.42 27.72 -3.73
CA LEU A 805 4.06 26.83 -4.84
C LEU A 805 2.89 27.38 -5.66
N ILE A 806 1.83 27.84 -5.00
CA ILE A 806 0.67 28.44 -5.70
C ILE A 806 1.08 29.77 -6.39
N LYS A 807 1.98 30.58 -5.81
CA LYS A 807 2.56 31.76 -6.48
C LYS A 807 3.32 31.38 -7.77
N GLU A 808 4.04 30.26 -7.77
CA GLU A 808 4.75 29.74 -8.94
C GLU A 808 3.77 29.33 -10.05
N VAL A 809 2.70 28.59 -9.71
CA VAL A 809 1.64 28.25 -10.68
C VAL A 809 0.95 29.50 -11.21
N ALA A 810 0.61 30.46 -10.34
CA ALA A 810 0.01 31.75 -10.72
C ALA A 810 0.93 32.64 -11.57
N ALA A 811 2.25 32.38 -11.58
CA ALA A 811 3.18 33.03 -12.50
C ALA A 811 3.15 32.39 -13.90
N LYS A 812 2.96 31.07 -13.98
CA LYS A 812 2.91 30.28 -15.23
C LYS A 812 1.55 30.35 -15.94
N ARG A 813 0.44 30.40 -15.21
CA ARG A 813 -0.93 30.45 -15.76
C ARG A 813 -1.88 31.35 -14.96
N ASP A 814 -3.01 31.67 -15.57
CA ASP A 814 -4.11 32.32 -14.86
C ASP A 814 -4.94 31.30 -14.05
N LEU A 815 -5.34 31.69 -12.84
CA LEU A 815 -6.06 30.87 -11.86
C LEU A 815 -7.41 31.50 -11.48
N ASP A 816 -8.29 30.72 -10.86
CA ASP A 816 -9.54 31.23 -10.26
C ASP A 816 -9.27 32.36 -9.25
N SER A 817 -10.12 33.39 -9.24
CA SER A 817 -10.11 34.50 -8.28
C SER A 817 -9.95 34.09 -6.80
N ARG A 818 -10.42 32.90 -6.42
CA ARG A 818 -10.30 32.31 -5.07
C ARG A 818 -8.85 31.98 -4.69
N PHE A 819 -7.99 31.58 -5.63
CA PHE A 819 -6.57 31.39 -5.34
C PHE A 819 -5.89 32.72 -5.00
N TYR A 820 -6.21 33.79 -5.72
CA TYR A 820 -5.66 35.11 -5.43
C TYR A 820 -6.12 35.65 -4.06
N ALA A 821 -7.31 35.29 -3.57
CA ALA A 821 -7.74 35.59 -2.21
C ALA A 821 -6.87 34.91 -1.12
N ILE A 822 -6.21 33.79 -1.44
CA ILE A 822 -5.28 33.08 -0.56
C ILE A 822 -3.86 33.65 -0.67
N ILE A 823 -3.42 33.98 -1.88
CA ILE A 823 -2.05 34.42 -2.18
C ILE A 823 -1.82 35.89 -1.78
N VAL A 824 -2.74 36.78 -2.16
CA VAL A 824 -2.59 38.24 -2.02
C VAL A 824 -2.36 38.72 -0.57
N PRO A 825 -2.92 38.11 0.50
CA PRO A 825 -2.57 38.45 1.89
C PRO A 825 -1.09 38.32 2.25
N GLU A 826 -0.34 37.47 1.55
CA GLU A 826 1.09 37.17 1.80
C GLU A 826 2.00 37.71 0.68
N CYS A 827 1.49 38.64 -0.13
CA CYS A 827 2.26 39.37 -1.14
C CYS A 827 2.76 40.71 -0.59
N GLY A 828 3.94 41.12 -1.05
CA GLY A 828 4.45 42.49 -0.91
C GLY A 828 3.89 43.42 -2.01
N LYS A 829 4.06 44.74 -1.84
CA LYS A 829 3.44 45.76 -2.72
C LYS A 829 3.66 45.54 -4.22
N ALA A 830 4.88 45.18 -4.63
CA ALA A 830 5.22 44.92 -6.02
C ALA A 830 4.52 43.68 -6.61
N GLU A 831 4.36 42.62 -5.82
CA GLU A 831 3.62 41.42 -6.22
C GLU A 831 2.12 41.69 -6.33
N ILE A 832 1.54 42.43 -5.37
CA ILE A 832 0.12 42.82 -5.41
C ILE A 832 -0.18 43.58 -6.69
N VAL A 833 0.65 44.57 -7.04
CA VAL A 833 0.51 45.37 -8.28
C VAL A 833 0.60 44.49 -9.53
N ARG A 834 1.42 43.44 -9.55
CA ARG A 834 1.51 42.49 -10.69
C ARG A 834 0.26 41.62 -10.84
N TYR A 835 -0.35 41.17 -9.74
CA TYR A 835 -1.51 40.28 -9.79
C TYR A 835 -2.85 41.03 -9.91
N LEU A 836 -2.94 42.30 -9.48
CA LEU A 836 -4.20 43.04 -9.44
C LEU A 836 -4.93 43.12 -10.81
N PRO A 837 -4.27 43.41 -11.95
CA PRO A 837 -4.96 43.42 -13.25
C PRO A 837 -5.58 42.08 -13.61
N ARG A 838 -4.85 40.97 -13.37
CA ARG A 838 -5.33 39.60 -13.63
C ARG A 838 -6.54 39.23 -12.77
N VAL A 839 -6.54 39.66 -11.50
CA VAL A 839 -7.68 39.44 -10.59
C VAL A 839 -8.93 40.18 -11.10
N ILE A 840 -8.77 41.41 -11.60
CA ILE A 840 -9.90 42.24 -12.02
C ILE A 840 -10.40 41.85 -13.42
N SER A 841 -9.53 41.35 -14.31
CA SER A 841 -9.95 40.82 -15.62
C SER A 841 -10.83 39.57 -15.52
N LEU A 842 -10.80 38.85 -14.38
CA LEU A 842 -11.64 37.67 -14.10
C LEU A 842 -13.07 38.00 -13.64
N LEU A 843 -13.45 39.28 -13.55
CA LEU A 843 -14.82 39.72 -13.31
C LEU A 843 -15.74 39.36 -14.48
N ASP A 844 -16.88 38.75 -14.16
CA ASP A 844 -17.95 38.35 -15.08
C ASP A 844 -19.35 38.83 -14.63
N GLY A 845 -19.40 39.72 -13.62
CA GLY A 845 -20.63 40.20 -13.02
C GLY A 845 -21.27 39.27 -11.96
N THR A 846 -20.74 38.06 -11.72
CA THR A 846 -21.33 37.13 -10.73
C THR A 846 -21.17 37.61 -9.28
N PRO A 847 -22.16 37.34 -8.39
CA PRO A 847 -22.09 37.78 -7.00
C PRO A 847 -20.96 37.10 -6.21
N GLN A 848 -20.61 35.85 -6.53
CA GLN A 848 -19.52 35.14 -5.87
C GLN A 848 -18.15 35.79 -6.17
N LYS A 849 -17.85 36.11 -7.44
CA LYS A 849 -16.58 36.75 -7.81
C LYS A 849 -16.47 38.18 -7.29
N LYS A 850 -17.58 38.94 -7.28
CA LYS A 850 -17.67 40.25 -6.59
C LYS A 850 -17.30 40.15 -5.11
N ALA A 851 -17.81 39.14 -4.40
CA ALA A 851 -17.49 38.93 -2.99
C ALA A 851 -16.01 38.52 -2.77
N ALA A 852 -15.47 37.65 -3.62
CA ALA A 852 -14.05 37.28 -3.58
C ALA A 852 -13.13 38.50 -3.79
N ILE A 853 -13.42 39.33 -4.79
CA ILE A 853 -12.62 40.53 -5.10
C ILE A 853 -12.78 41.61 -4.03
N ARG A 854 -13.97 41.75 -3.42
CA ARG A 854 -14.15 42.57 -2.21
C ARG A 854 -13.25 42.09 -1.07
N SER A 855 -13.14 40.78 -0.84
CA SER A 855 -12.24 40.21 0.17
C SER A 855 -10.76 40.51 -0.14
N ILE A 856 -10.36 40.37 -1.41
CA ILE A 856 -9.01 40.72 -1.88
C ILE A 856 -8.71 42.20 -1.62
N PHE A 857 -9.60 43.13 -2.02
CA PHE A 857 -9.38 44.55 -1.80
C PHE A 857 -9.34 44.92 -0.31
N LEU A 858 -10.20 44.33 0.52
CA LEU A 858 -10.10 44.50 1.99
C LEU A 858 -8.74 44.01 2.52
N SER A 859 -8.24 42.87 2.07
CA SER A 859 -6.92 42.34 2.45
C SER A 859 -5.75 43.22 1.99
N VAL A 860 -5.85 43.84 0.81
CA VAL A 860 -4.83 44.75 0.27
C VAL A 860 -4.77 46.07 1.05
N ILE A 861 -5.92 46.58 1.50
CA ILE A 861 -6.07 47.88 2.17
C ILE A 861 -5.89 47.78 3.71
N ALA A 862 -6.15 46.62 4.31
CA ALA A 862 -6.17 46.45 5.75
C ALA A 862 -4.81 46.75 6.42
N PRO A 863 -4.76 47.57 7.48
CA PRO A 863 -3.56 47.71 8.31
C PRO A 863 -3.19 46.36 8.96
N PRO A 864 -1.89 46.07 9.14
CA PRO A 864 -1.41 44.75 9.63
C PRO A 864 -1.86 44.36 11.05
N ALA A 865 -2.58 45.24 11.77
CA ALA A 865 -3.09 44.98 13.11
C ALA A 865 -4.40 44.15 13.16
N HIS A 866 -5.12 43.96 12.04
CA HIS A 866 -6.41 43.25 12.04
C HIS A 866 -6.31 41.72 11.87
N PHE A 867 -5.14 41.18 11.52
CA PHE A 867 -4.88 39.73 11.48
C PHE A 867 -3.78 39.37 12.49
N SER A 868 -4.18 39.27 13.76
CA SER A 868 -3.30 38.86 14.87
C SER A 868 -2.84 37.41 14.74
N SER A 869 -1.82 37.19 13.91
CA SER A 869 -0.99 35.99 13.92
C SER A 869 0.48 36.43 13.80
N ILE A 870 1.35 35.86 14.65
CA ILE A 870 2.71 36.37 14.93
C ILE A 870 3.67 36.22 13.73
N ASN A 871 3.22 35.65 12.61
CA ASN A 871 4.00 35.37 11.39
C ASN A 871 3.44 36.09 10.13
N SER A 872 2.86 37.29 10.25
CA SER A 872 2.60 38.12 9.07
C SER A 872 3.89 38.85 8.65
N LEU A 873 4.42 38.53 7.47
CA LEU A 873 5.60 39.19 6.88
C LEU A 873 5.33 40.63 6.43
N ARG A 874 4.07 41.09 6.47
CA ARG A 874 3.63 42.37 5.89
C ARG A 874 3.97 43.55 6.79
N THR A 875 4.96 44.34 6.40
CA THR A 875 5.25 45.63 7.04
C THR A 875 4.21 46.68 6.60
N ARG A 876 4.10 47.81 7.32
CA ARG A 876 3.19 48.92 6.91
C ARG A 876 3.53 49.51 5.52
N SER A 877 4.74 49.25 5.01
CA SER A 877 5.22 49.64 3.67
C SER A 877 4.66 48.77 2.54
N ASP A 878 4.15 47.57 2.85
CA ASP A 878 3.80 46.55 1.86
C ASP A 878 2.31 46.52 1.45
N SER A 879 1.43 47.14 2.24
CA SER A 879 0.02 47.35 1.90
C SER A 879 -0.17 48.53 0.95
N LEU A 880 -1.08 48.43 -0.02
CA LEU A 880 -1.51 49.61 -0.79
C LEU A 880 -2.51 50.42 0.04
N THR A 881 -2.32 51.73 0.07
CA THR A 881 -3.36 52.63 0.62
C THR A 881 -4.60 52.63 -0.29
N PRO A 882 -5.81 52.94 0.22
CA PRO A 882 -7.00 53.03 -0.63
C PRO A 882 -6.90 54.14 -1.69
N VAL A 883 -6.10 55.18 -1.43
CA VAL A 883 -5.74 56.22 -2.42
C VAL A 883 -4.90 55.63 -3.56
N GLU A 884 -3.87 54.84 -3.25
CA GLU A 884 -3.02 54.18 -4.25
C GLU A 884 -3.81 53.14 -5.06
N LEU A 885 -4.67 52.34 -4.42
CA LEU A 885 -5.52 51.37 -5.13
C LEU A 885 -6.45 52.08 -6.13
N MET A 886 -7.15 53.14 -5.70
CA MET A 886 -8.03 53.88 -6.59
C MET A 886 -7.25 54.58 -7.72
N THR A 887 -6.05 55.10 -7.43
CA THR A 887 -5.15 55.68 -8.43
C THR A 887 -4.70 54.64 -9.45
N TYR A 888 -4.35 53.43 -9.00
CA TYR A 888 -3.93 52.32 -9.85
C TYR A 888 -5.06 51.88 -10.81
N LEU A 889 -6.28 51.67 -10.30
CA LEU A 889 -7.45 51.32 -11.10
C LEU A 889 -7.70 52.32 -12.25
N HIS A 890 -7.47 53.61 -11.99
CA HIS A 890 -7.67 54.65 -13.01
C HIS A 890 -6.50 54.77 -14.00
N LYS A 891 -5.28 54.37 -13.64
CA LYS A 891 -4.12 54.39 -14.55
C LYS A 891 -4.07 53.21 -15.51
N HIS A 892 -4.55 52.05 -15.06
CA HIS A 892 -4.52 50.78 -15.80
C HIS A 892 -5.89 50.43 -16.42
N ASP A 893 -6.76 51.43 -16.63
CA ASP A 893 -8.13 51.26 -17.16
C ASP A 893 -8.17 50.60 -18.57
N LYS A 894 -7.14 50.87 -19.39
CA LYS A 894 -6.93 50.25 -20.70
C LYS A 894 -6.50 48.79 -20.65
N GLU A 895 -5.70 48.41 -19.65
CA GLU A 895 -5.15 47.05 -19.51
C GLU A 895 -6.16 46.08 -18.88
N ILE A 896 -6.93 46.58 -17.91
CA ILE A 896 -7.96 45.84 -17.18
C ILE A 896 -9.28 45.75 -17.97
N GLY A 897 -9.52 46.74 -18.84
CA GLY A 897 -10.77 46.92 -19.56
C GLY A 897 -11.77 47.81 -18.79
N ILE A 898 -12.42 48.70 -19.53
CA ILE A 898 -13.27 49.78 -18.97
C ILE A 898 -14.43 49.21 -18.14
N LYS A 899 -15.09 48.14 -18.59
CA LYS A 899 -16.24 47.52 -17.89
C LYS A 899 -15.82 46.97 -16.52
N ASN A 900 -14.76 46.15 -16.49
CA ASN A 900 -14.26 45.49 -15.29
C ASN A 900 -13.68 46.52 -14.31
N THR A 901 -13.06 47.59 -14.82
CA THR A 901 -12.59 48.72 -14.02
C THR A 901 -13.74 49.48 -13.34
N ILE A 902 -14.84 49.75 -14.06
CA ILE A 902 -16.05 50.36 -13.47
C ILE A 902 -16.64 49.47 -12.36
N GLU A 903 -16.65 48.16 -12.56
CA GLU A 903 -17.14 47.20 -11.57
C GLU A 903 -16.24 47.14 -10.33
N ALA A 904 -14.90 47.11 -10.49
CA ALA A 904 -13.93 47.19 -9.40
C ALA A 904 -14.07 48.50 -8.60
N ILE A 905 -14.28 49.64 -9.27
CA ILE A 905 -14.55 50.93 -8.62
C ILE A 905 -15.87 50.87 -7.82
N SER A 906 -16.91 50.23 -8.37
CA SER A 906 -18.17 50.00 -7.65
C SER A 906 -17.99 49.14 -6.38
N ILE A 907 -17.16 48.09 -6.46
CA ILE A 907 -16.76 47.30 -5.28
C ILE A 907 -16.04 48.18 -4.26
N CYS A 908 -15.16 49.10 -4.68
CA CYS A 908 -14.51 50.06 -3.79
C CYS A 908 -15.52 50.95 -3.03
N PHE A 909 -16.50 51.54 -3.72
CA PHE A 909 -17.57 52.32 -3.08
C PHE A 909 -18.44 51.50 -2.12
N SER A 910 -18.57 50.19 -2.33
CA SER A 910 -19.28 49.30 -1.40
C SER A 910 -18.55 49.06 -0.06
N MET A 911 -17.29 49.49 0.06
CA MET A 911 -16.43 49.34 1.25
C MET A 911 -16.26 50.67 2.00
N ALA A 912 -17.37 51.18 2.57
CA ALA A 912 -17.44 52.50 3.18
C ALA A 912 -16.40 52.76 4.30
N ASP A 913 -15.95 51.72 5.01
CA ASP A 913 -14.96 51.87 6.09
C ASP A 913 -13.58 52.33 5.60
N GLY A 914 -13.16 51.85 4.41
CA GLY A 914 -11.88 52.15 3.79
C GLY A 914 -11.90 53.32 2.80
N PHE A 915 -13.04 53.54 2.12
CA PHE A 915 -13.23 54.61 1.12
C PHE A 915 -14.08 55.75 1.67
N ARG A 916 -13.57 56.37 2.75
CA ARG A 916 -14.18 57.53 3.41
C ARG A 916 -14.07 58.80 2.55
N PRO A 917 -14.92 59.83 2.78
CA PRO A 917 -14.86 61.09 2.04
C PRO A 917 -13.45 61.70 1.97
N GLU A 918 -12.71 61.70 3.08
CA GLU A 918 -11.37 62.30 3.19
C GLU A 918 -10.35 61.58 2.29
N VAL A 919 -10.46 60.25 2.21
CA VAL A 919 -9.63 59.38 1.35
C VAL A 919 -9.95 59.63 -0.12
N LEU A 920 -11.24 59.74 -0.45
CA LEU A 920 -11.69 60.06 -1.81
C LEU A 920 -11.26 61.48 -2.23
N ALA A 921 -11.29 62.45 -1.33
CA ALA A 921 -10.80 63.80 -1.58
C ALA A 921 -9.28 63.81 -1.83
N ALA A 922 -8.49 63.06 -1.06
CA ALA A 922 -7.05 62.91 -1.27
C ALA A 922 -6.73 62.25 -2.63
N PHE A 923 -7.47 61.21 -3.02
CA PHE A 923 -7.39 60.61 -4.35
C PHE A 923 -7.72 61.61 -5.48
N MET A 924 -8.81 62.36 -5.33
CA MET A 924 -9.20 63.38 -6.32
C MET A 924 -8.13 64.46 -6.47
N GLN A 925 -7.52 64.88 -5.35
CA GLN A 925 -6.43 65.85 -5.34
C GLN A 925 -5.19 65.31 -6.08
N GLN A 926 -4.81 64.05 -5.81
CA GLN A 926 -3.64 63.41 -6.42
C GLN A 926 -3.79 63.23 -7.94
N ILE A 927 -4.93 62.72 -8.43
CA ILE A 927 -5.15 62.55 -9.88
C ILE A 927 -5.29 63.90 -10.60
N VAL A 928 -5.92 64.91 -10.00
CA VAL A 928 -6.07 66.21 -10.67
C VAL A 928 -4.74 66.93 -10.90
N ASP A 929 -3.71 66.62 -10.12
CA ASP A 929 -2.39 67.22 -10.31
C ASP A 929 -1.56 66.51 -11.40
N GLU A 930 -1.91 65.28 -11.81
CA GLU A 930 -1.23 64.48 -12.84
C GLU A 930 -1.41 65.03 -14.29
N PRO A 931 -0.41 64.95 -15.20
CA PRO A 931 -0.50 65.61 -16.52
C PRO A 931 -1.59 65.05 -17.46
N THR A 932 -1.94 63.78 -17.34
CA THR A 932 -2.99 63.13 -18.16
C THR A 932 -4.10 62.59 -17.27
N LEU A 933 -5.32 63.11 -17.43
CA LEU A 933 -6.49 62.69 -16.65
C LEU A 933 -7.10 61.39 -17.21
N PRO A 934 -7.32 60.35 -16.38
CA PRO A 934 -8.02 59.14 -16.80
C PRO A 934 -9.48 59.36 -17.21
N ASN A 935 -9.95 58.68 -18.24
CA ASN A 935 -11.31 58.84 -18.77
C ASN A 935 -12.41 58.52 -17.73
N LEU A 936 -12.15 57.54 -16.85
CA LEU A 936 -13.09 57.17 -15.78
C LEU A 936 -13.13 58.16 -14.61
N PHE A 937 -12.17 59.09 -14.50
CA PHE A 937 -12.03 59.96 -13.32
C PHE A 937 -13.31 60.73 -12.99
N LEU A 938 -13.90 61.43 -13.95
CA LEU A 938 -15.08 62.25 -13.70
C LEU A 938 -16.35 61.42 -13.42
N ARG A 939 -16.42 60.18 -13.93
CA ARG A 939 -17.48 59.23 -13.54
C ARG A 939 -17.35 58.86 -12.06
N THR A 940 -16.13 58.57 -11.60
CA THR A 940 -15.82 58.27 -10.20
C THR A 940 -16.08 59.47 -9.28
N VAL A 941 -15.78 60.69 -9.72
CA VAL A 941 -16.11 61.92 -8.96
C VAL A 941 -17.63 62.13 -8.86
N ILE A 942 -18.38 61.94 -9.94
CA ILE A 942 -19.85 62.01 -9.90
C ILE A 942 -20.39 61.00 -8.89
N GLN A 943 -19.94 59.74 -8.95
CA GLN A 943 -20.35 58.68 -8.02
C GLN A 943 -20.00 59.04 -6.56
N ALA A 944 -18.76 59.47 -6.29
CA ALA A 944 -18.33 59.86 -4.95
C ALA A 944 -19.17 61.00 -4.36
N VAL A 945 -19.54 62.00 -5.17
CA VAL A 945 -20.28 63.17 -4.69
C VAL A 945 -21.78 62.92 -4.57
N THR A 946 -22.35 61.99 -5.33
CA THR A 946 -23.73 61.54 -5.13
C THR A 946 -23.85 60.63 -3.89
N THR A 947 -22.84 59.80 -3.59
CA THR A 947 -22.78 59.02 -2.35
C THR A 947 -22.49 59.89 -1.12
N TYR A 948 -21.50 60.79 -1.19
CA TYR A 948 -21.04 61.61 -0.07
C TYR A 948 -21.23 63.12 -0.35
N LYS A 949 -22.39 63.65 0.06
CA LYS A 949 -22.73 65.08 -0.12
C LYS A 949 -21.73 66.04 0.54
N SER A 950 -21.01 65.61 1.57
CA SER A 950 -19.93 66.37 2.23
C SER A 950 -18.77 66.75 1.30
N LEU A 951 -18.59 66.05 0.17
CA LEU A 951 -17.56 66.36 -0.83
C LEU A 951 -17.93 67.51 -1.78
N GLN A 952 -19.21 67.91 -1.85
CA GLN A 952 -19.65 68.95 -2.79
C GLN A 952 -18.87 70.28 -2.66
N PRO A 953 -18.59 70.82 -1.45
CA PRO A 953 -17.86 72.09 -1.32
C PRO A 953 -16.39 71.99 -1.76
N PHE A 954 -15.73 70.86 -1.49
CA PHE A 954 -14.36 70.62 -1.94
C PHE A 954 -14.30 70.51 -3.46
N VAL A 955 -15.21 69.73 -4.05
CA VAL A 955 -15.27 69.54 -5.50
C VAL A 955 -15.60 70.83 -6.24
N SER A 956 -16.56 71.63 -5.74
CA SER A 956 -16.91 72.90 -6.39
C SER A 956 -15.80 73.96 -6.29
N THR A 957 -15.17 74.12 -5.13
CA THR A 957 -14.17 75.18 -4.92
C THR A 957 -12.80 74.83 -5.49
N THR A 958 -12.35 73.59 -5.28
CA THR A 958 -10.96 73.16 -5.52
C THR A 958 -10.85 72.36 -6.81
N LEU A 959 -11.72 71.35 -6.99
CA LEU A 959 -11.60 70.43 -8.13
C LEU A 959 -12.00 71.08 -9.45
N LEU A 960 -13.20 71.68 -9.54
CA LEU A 960 -13.68 72.31 -10.77
C LEU A 960 -12.74 73.44 -11.22
N SER A 961 -12.30 74.31 -10.31
CA SER A 961 -11.36 75.42 -10.61
C SER A 961 -10.02 74.91 -11.19
N ARG A 962 -9.47 73.81 -10.67
CA ARG A 962 -8.24 73.19 -11.21
C ARG A 962 -8.48 72.54 -12.58
N LEU A 963 -9.60 71.84 -12.76
CA LEU A 963 -9.97 71.22 -14.05
C LEU A 963 -10.14 72.27 -15.17
N ILE A 964 -10.77 73.41 -14.86
CA ILE A 964 -10.88 74.55 -15.79
C ILE A 964 -9.49 75.07 -16.19
N THR A 965 -8.58 75.20 -15.22
CA THR A 965 -7.18 75.62 -15.48
C THR A 965 -6.45 74.66 -16.42
N LYS A 966 -6.75 73.36 -16.37
CA LYS A 966 -6.18 72.33 -17.27
C LYS A 966 -6.86 72.19 -18.64
N LYS A 967 -7.80 73.08 -19.01
CA LYS A 967 -8.48 73.08 -20.33
C LYS A 967 -9.10 71.74 -20.75
N ILE A 968 -9.76 71.07 -19.81
CA ILE A 968 -10.36 69.72 -20.01
C ILE A 968 -11.35 69.58 -21.17
N TRP A 969 -11.90 70.67 -21.70
CA TRP A 969 -12.77 70.68 -22.88
C TRP A 969 -12.07 70.17 -24.15
N THR A 970 -10.74 70.14 -24.16
CA THR A 970 -9.94 69.49 -25.21
C THR A 970 -10.12 67.97 -25.30
N VAL A 971 -10.71 67.32 -24.28
CA VAL A 971 -10.93 65.87 -24.24
C VAL A 971 -12.43 65.60 -24.08
N GLY A 972 -13.11 65.28 -25.18
CA GLY A 972 -14.57 65.12 -25.25
C GLY A 972 -15.23 64.31 -24.12
N PRO A 973 -14.77 63.07 -23.81
CA PRO A 973 -15.33 62.27 -22.73
C PRO A 973 -15.21 62.92 -21.34
N LEU A 974 -14.12 63.64 -21.10
CA LEU A 974 -13.94 64.38 -19.84
C LEU A 974 -14.81 65.64 -19.81
N TRP A 975 -14.99 66.32 -20.95
CA TRP A 975 -15.88 67.48 -21.04
C TRP A 975 -17.34 67.12 -20.72
N GLU A 976 -17.85 66.01 -21.29
CA GLU A 976 -19.16 65.49 -20.91
C GLU A 976 -19.26 65.12 -19.43
N GLY A 977 -18.21 64.49 -18.88
CA GLY A 977 -18.13 64.17 -17.46
C GLY A 977 -18.21 65.43 -16.57
N PHE A 978 -17.54 66.51 -16.98
CA PHE A 978 -17.54 67.77 -16.25
C PHE A 978 -18.92 68.46 -16.29
N ILE A 979 -19.57 68.49 -17.45
CA ILE A 979 -20.93 69.04 -17.59
C ILE A 979 -21.92 68.25 -16.70
N ARG A 980 -21.83 66.92 -16.69
CA ARG A 980 -22.65 66.06 -15.81
C ARG A 980 -22.36 66.29 -14.32
N LEU A 981 -21.09 66.45 -13.95
CA LEU A 981 -20.68 66.76 -12.57
C LEU A 981 -21.18 68.14 -12.12
N ALA A 982 -21.07 69.16 -12.97
CA ALA A 982 -21.54 70.51 -12.69
C ALA A 982 -23.05 70.56 -12.38
N LYS A 983 -23.86 69.75 -13.09
CA LYS A 983 -25.29 69.58 -12.76
C LYS A 983 -25.53 68.77 -11.49
N ALA A 984 -24.79 67.68 -11.27
CA ALA A 984 -24.94 66.83 -10.09
C ALA A 984 -24.70 67.58 -8.75
N ILE A 985 -23.90 68.65 -8.77
CA ILE A 985 -23.57 69.46 -7.58
C ILE A 985 -24.22 70.85 -7.59
N ALA A 986 -25.13 71.15 -8.52
CA ALA A 986 -25.86 72.41 -8.54
C ALA A 986 -26.68 72.59 -7.23
N PRO A 987 -26.72 73.78 -6.62
CA PRO A 987 -26.19 75.07 -7.11
C PRO A 987 -24.71 75.35 -6.76
N ASN A 988 -24.03 74.45 -6.04
CA ASN A 988 -22.67 74.70 -5.53
C ASN A 988 -21.61 74.86 -6.64
N SER A 989 -21.87 74.31 -7.83
CA SER A 989 -21.03 74.45 -9.03
C SER A 989 -20.98 75.85 -9.63
N PHE A 990 -22.02 76.68 -9.45
CA PHE A 990 -22.17 77.93 -10.20
C PHE A 990 -21.01 78.91 -9.99
N ALA A 991 -20.41 78.93 -8.79
CA ALA A 991 -19.24 79.77 -8.52
C ALA A 991 -17.99 79.40 -9.34
N ALA A 992 -17.84 78.12 -9.72
CA ALA A 992 -16.72 77.64 -10.54
C ALA A 992 -17.00 77.78 -12.03
N LEU A 993 -18.25 77.59 -12.48
CA LEU A 993 -18.62 77.75 -13.89
C LEU A 993 -18.32 79.17 -14.43
N LEU A 994 -18.38 80.19 -13.57
CA LEU A 994 -18.02 81.58 -13.90
C LEU A 994 -16.52 81.78 -14.21
N GLN A 995 -15.68 80.78 -13.95
CA GLN A 995 -14.25 80.77 -14.30
C GLN A 995 -13.99 80.27 -15.73
N LEU A 996 -14.99 79.70 -16.42
CA LEU A 996 -14.87 79.22 -17.80
C LEU A 996 -14.69 80.39 -18.82
N PRO A 997 -14.13 80.11 -20.01
CA PRO A 997 -14.23 80.99 -21.18
C PRO A 997 -15.65 81.11 -21.73
N LYS A 998 -15.96 82.21 -22.46
CA LYS A 998 -17.31 82.51 -23.01
C LYS A 998 -17.87 81.36 -23.84
N GLU A 999 -17.08 80.87 -24.82
CA GLU A 999 -17.44 79.79 -25.74
C GLU A 999 -17.82 78.49 -25.02
N GLN A 1000 -17.04 78.11 -24.00
CA GLN A 1000 -17.21 76.86 -23.25
C GLN A 1000 -18.40 76.92 -22.29
N LEU A 1001 -18.74 78.12 -21.80
CA LEU A 1001 -19.97 78.32 -21.04
C LEU A 1001 -21.21 78.22 -21.93
N ALA A 1002 -21.16 78.78 -23.15
CA ALA A 1002 -22.25 78.66 -24.12
C ALA A 1002 -22.50 77.19 -24.51
N GLU A 1003 -21.44 76.40 -24.80
CA GLU A 1003 -21.57 74.97 -25.12
C GLU A 1003 -22.18 74.16 -23.95
N LEU A 1004 -21.80 74.46 -22.70
CA LEU A 1004 -22.37 73.83 -21.51
C LEU A 1004 -23.86 74.11 -21.37
N VAL A 1005 -24.29 75.35 -21.63
CA VAL A 1005 -25.70 75.78 -21.58
C VAL A 1005 -26.50 75.13 -22.71
N GLN A 1006 -25.91 75.01 -23.91
CA GLN A 1006 -26.51 74.32 -25.05
C GLN A 1006 -26.71 72.82 -24.77
N LYS A 1007 -25.69 72.15 -24.20
CA LYS A 1007 -25.77 70.72 -23.85
C LYS A 1007 -26.65 70.43 -22.63
N GLN A 1008 -26.90 71.40 -21.76
CA GLN A 1008 -27.80 71.25 -20.61
C GLN A 1008 -28.66 72.50 -20.33
N PRO A 1009 -29.76 72.70 -21.09
CA PRO A 1009 -30.65 73.86 -20.92
C PRO A 1009 -31.26 73.98 -19.53
N THR A 1010 -31.42 72.86 -18.79
CA THR A 1010 -31.95 72.84 -17.41
C THR A 1010 -31.11 73.62 -16.39
N MET A 1011 -29.87 73.99 -16.73
CA MET A 1011 -28.97 74.75 -15.85
C MET A 1011 -29.02 76.27 -16.09
N ARG A 1012 -29.70 76.71 -17.16
CA ARG A 1012 -29.70 78.09 -17.66
C ARG A 1012 -30.35 79.08 -16.68
N GLU A 1013 -31.59 78.82 -16.27
CA GLU A 1013 -32.33 79.71 -15.36
C GLU A 1013 -31.69 79.77 -13.96
N PRO A 1014 -31.33 78.65 -13.29
CA PRO A 1014 -30.71 78.71 -11.96
C PRO A 1014 -29.33 79.39 -11.94
N LEU A 1015 -28.54 79.27 -13.03
CA LEU A 1015 -27.27 79.96 -13.17
C LEU A 1015 -27.47 81.47 -13.37
N ARG A 1016 -28.46 81.86 -14.18
CA ARG A 1016 -28.84 83.27 -14.39
C ARG A 1016 -29.26 83.93 -13.07
N ASP A 1017 -30.13 83.28 -12.31
CA ASP A 1017 -30.58 83.76 -11.00
C ASP A 1017 -29.41 83.87 -10.00
N TYR A 1018 -28.46 82.93 -10.03
CA TYR A 1018 -27.26 82.98 -9.19
C TYR A 1018 -26.36 84.17 -9.56
N VAL A 1019 -26.15 84.47 -10.84
CA VAL A 1019 -25.35 85.61 -11.31
C VAL A 1019 -26.01 86.94 -10.96
N VAL A 1020 -27.33 87.06 -11.15
CA VAL A 1020 -28.11 88.25 -10.76
C VAL A 1020 -28.00 88.47 -9.24
N LYS A 1021 -28.19 87.42 -8.43
CA LYS A 1021 -28.14 87.48 -6.96
C LYS A 1021 -26.74 87.79 -6.40
N LYS A 1022 -25.66 87.53 -7.13
CA LYS A 1022 -24.27 87.75 -6.68
C LYS A 1022 -23.72 89.15 -7.03
N GLY A 1023 -24.56 90.05 -7.54
CA GLY A 1023 -24.20 91.44 -7.88
C GLY A 1023 -24.06 91.66 -9.38
N GLY A 1024 -25.18 91.50 -10.10
CA GLY A 1024 -25.24 91.65 -11.56
C GLY A 1024 -24.68 92.97 -12.10
N ALA A 1025 -24.29 92.95 -13.38
CA ALA A 1025 -23.77 94.07 -14.21
C ALA A 1025 -22.47 94.77 -13.76
N ASN A 1026 -22.15 94.86 -12.46
CA ASN A 1026 -21.00 95.65 -11.96
C ASN A 1026 -19.61 95.02 -12.19
N ASN A 1027 -19.52 93.88 -12.87
CA ASN A 1027 -18.27 93.23 -13.24
C ASN A 1027 -18.34 92.81 -14.71
N ALA A 1028 -17.42 93.32 -15.54
CA ALA A 1028 -17.42 93.07 -16.99
C ALA A 1028 -17.45 91.57 -17.35
N ARG A 1029 -16.86 90.70 -16.51
CA ARG A 1029 -16.91 89.25 -16.70
C ARG A 1029 -18.30 88.66 -16.42
N MET A 1030 -19.05 89.21 -15.46
CA MET A 1030 -20.42 88.79 -15.16
C MET A 1030 -21.41 89.29 -16.21
N ALA A 1031 -21.15 90.47 -16.79
CA ALA A 1031 -21.90 90.96 -17.95
C ALA A 1031 -21.68 90.08 -19.20
N ALA A 1032 -20.43 89.73 -19.52
CA ALA A 1032 -20.12 88.82 -20.63
C ALA A 1032 -20.68 87.40 -20.43
N VAL A 1033 -20.84 86.95 -19.18
CA VAL A 1033 -21.54 85.69 -18.84
C VAL A 1033 -23.05 85.79 -19.10
N LEU A 1034 -23.69 86.91 -18.75
CA LEU A 1034 -25.11 87.13 -19.04
C LEU A 1034 -25.36 87.25 -20.55
N GLU A 1035 -24.48 87.92 -21.28
CA GLU A 1035 -24.51 87.98 -22.75
C GLU A 1035 -24.35 86.59 -23.40
N ALA A 1036 -23.41 85.77 -22.93
CA ALA A 1036 -23.23 84.38 -23.40
C ALA A 1036 -24.38 83.44 -23.03
N LEU A 1037 -25.13 83.78 -21.98
CA LEU A 1037 -26.40 83.12 -21.69
C LEU A 1037 -27.46 83.61 -22.69
N ASP A 1038 -27.62 84.91 -22.90
CA ASP A 1038 -28.73 85.47 -23.69
C ASP A 1038 -28.55 85.34 -25.22
N GLU A 1039 -27.36 85.05 -25.75
CA GLU A 1039 -27.10 84.76 -27.19
C GLU A 1039 -27.90 83.55 -27.74
N PRO A 1040 -28.71 83.74 -28.81
CA PRO A 1040 -29.36 82.65 -29.54
C PRO A 1040 -28.81 82.50 -30.96
N SER A 1041 -28.04 81.44 -31.23
CA SER A 1041 -27.59 81.12 -32.59
C SER A 1041 -27.22 79.62 -32.72
N GLY A 1042 -27.52 78.91 -33.81
CA GLY A 1042 -28.16 79.34 -35.06
C GLY A 1042 -27.25 79.28 -36.29
N ALA A 1043 -27.02 78.06 -36.81
CA ALA A 1043 -26.46 77.72 -38.13
C ALA A 1043 -24.93 77.85 -38.37
N ALA A 1044 -24.31 76.68 -38.60
CA ALA A 1044 -23.28 76.40 -39.63
C ALA A 1044 -22.98 74.88 -39.59
N ALA A 1045 -22.92 74.10 -40.67
CA ALA A 1045 -23.36 74.31 -42.06
C ALA A 1045 -23.65 72.91 -42.70
N GLU A 1046 -24.42 72.88 -43.80
CA GLU A 1046 -24.82 71.66 -44.52
C GLU A 1046 -23.87 71.28 -45.69
N ASP A 1047 -24.20 70.15 -46.34
CA ASP A 1047 -23.83 69.67 -47.69
C ASP A 1047 -22.47 69.00 -47.99
N GLY A 1048 -22.51 67.90 -48.79
CA GLY A 1048 -21.27 67.31 -49.36
C GLY A 1048 -21.22 65.92 -50.06
N VAL A 1049 -22.29 65.10 -50.08
CA VAL A 1049 -22.56 63.95 -51.01
C VAL A 1049 -21.41 63.02 -51.52
N ALA A 1050 -21.46 61.70 -51.19
CA ALA A 1050 -21.29 60.57 -52.16
C ALA A 1050 -21.72 59.19 -51.58
N SER A 1051 -22.00 58.19 -52.43
CA SER A 1051 -22.60 56.84 -52.17
C SER A 1051 -21.59 55.78 -51.61
N SER A 1052 -21.94 54.56 -51.17
CA SER A 1052 -23.06 53.64 -51.54
C SER A 1052 -23.39 52.52 -50.51
N THR A 1053 -24.64 52.01 -50.59
CA THR A 1053 -25.18 50.63 -50.31
C THR A 1053 -24.38 49.60 -49.46
N GLY A 1054 -24.94 48.81 -48.54
CA GLY A 1054 -26.32 48.66 -48.02
C GLY A 1054 -26.52 47.31 -47.28
N GLY A 1055 -27.63 47.15 -46.53
CA GLY A 1055 -28.27 45.83 -46.29
C GLY A 1055 -28.07 45.10 -44.94
N THR A 1056 -28.95 45.36 -43.97
CA THR A 1056 -29.31 44.51 -42.80
C THR A 1056 -30.17 43.29 -43.22
N PRO A 1057 -30.61 42.31 -42.36
CA PRO A 1057 -30.89 42.40 -40.91
C PRO A 1057 -30.47 41.22 -40.00
N ALA A 1058 -30.82 41.35 -38.71
CA ALA A 1058 -30.69 40.38 -37.61
C ALA A 1058 -31.90 39.37 -37.58
N PRO A 1059 -32.12 38.49 -36.56
CA PRO A 1059 -31.88 38.67 -35.12
C PRO A 1059 -30.53 38.14 -34.60
#